data_AF-A0A1V9YG38-F1
#
_entry.id   AF-A0A1V9YG38-F1
#
_cell.length_a   1.000
_cell.length_b   1.000
_cell.length_c   1.000
_cell.angle_alpha   90.00
_cell.angle_beta   90.00
_cell.angle_gamma   90.00
#
_symmetry.space_group_name_H-M   'P 1'
#
loop_
_entity.id
_entity.type
_entity.pdbx_description
1 polymer ?
#
loop_
_entity_poly.entity_id
_entity_poly.type
_entity_poly.pdbx_seq_one_letter_code
_entity_poly.pdbx_strand_id
1 'polypeptide(L)'
;MAATEGYGARWMTFLRVEHVDLARKAYETTREQLQPKAGASNHHPLSDESGNPWHQVFEDEPLVREIKTDLDRLYPQGNEMFFQERPELMGILRNVLFVWCKQHPAVSYRQGMHDLVAVLLYAVGGDGEFAEHDVYILFSAIMTSMEPLYTVHRAPVDDTPTPVAPDAEESLFRASAPTKSATPRSPLQTLCQFIQNDLLAKHDPQLACHLQTVAVLPETYCLRWTRLLLAREFLLDDALRVWDAMFAQSFEVSATTPAVGFPLLPYLCVAILIHFSPSLRASDNTGCLQLLMRPAELNAAEIVDSALLLSNPFREASHPDMDLVEFGPGSLGVVLTTAKAPFENRLAVRDFKPTAAGRPGQAEASGSVRIGDLVESVNGVKVYGMTTDDIRKHVALLPRPLVISFLHVTDSIPGEDELDDPPSLSGPLPDFLPGEQCYAHVETSMYQPVFHPPSGSCASHYITGRLFLTNYRCAFVATAGAFAWEMPVLSIASIVAEASIVEPSADLFATSAPTVGLVCKDTQSVRFTFRNHAEYTRMFKCLTVLAYPASLTDAFCFVYRPLVLPSHVLAPFDIRRDYERVGLLRGRFRCIDQAYLLCDTYPRYLVVPAAMPDTKLQVAAAFRSSRRLPAVSWQHPINHAVICRSSQPLVGLKSARCAEDEDLVRLLCAPENPHAVAAYQSYRYVIMDARGQLAAAGNKAMGKGTESTTNYRGAKVVFMNMDNIHAIRNAAQALAAAFDPLSDDNFLAKVEASGWLKHVRLVLRGSWELAEYVHGGVSVLTHCSDGWDRTSQMVSLAELMLDPFYRTLEGFQVLVEKEWCSFGHQFGLRCGHARSDIANEQRSPIFLLWLDCVWQILRQFPTEFELNEAGLLMLADHVYSCKFGNFLFDSEKARLECFKHHAAADVWTELHGQRAKFVNADFAPQRTLLFPSTTWKNIKLWKGYFARFDPTFVPPVPKMQSY
;
A
#
# COMPACT_ATOMS: atom_id res chain seq x y z
N MET A 1 1.87 42.26 -3.10
CA MET A 1 2.62 43.53 -3.00
C MET A 1 3.27 43.82 -4.36
N ALA A 2 3.41 45.09 -4.71
CA ALA A 2 3.57 45.60 -6.08
C ALA A 2 4.81 45.07 -6.85
N ALA A 3 4.68 44.93 -8.17
CA ALA A 3 5.70 44.48 -9.12
C ALA A 3 6.91 45.44 -9.30
N THR A 4 7.09 46.43 -8.41
CA THR A 4 8.10 47.48 -8.51
C THR A 4 9.23 47.37 -7.48
N GLU A 5 9.14 46.42 -6.53
CA GLU A 5 10.15 46.21 -5.49
C GLU A 5 11.02 44.98 -5.81
N GLY A 6 12.34 45.15 -5.81
CA GLY A 6 13.31 44.09 -6.12
C GLY A 6 13.33 42.96 -5.07
N TYR A 7 13.72 41.75 -5.47
CA TYR A 7 13.68 40.55 -4.62
C TYR A 7 14.39 40.74 -3.26
N GLY A 8 15.58 41.34 -3.25
CA GLY A 8 16.35 41.57 -2.02
C GLY A 8 15.57 42.33 -0.93
N ALA A 9 14.90 43.43 -1.28
CA ALA A 9 14.13 44.24 -0.33
C ALA A 9 12.88 43.48 0.18
N ARG A 10 12.18 42.75 -0.70
CA ARG A 10 11.05 41.92 -0.29
C ARG A 10 11.46 40.80 0.64
N TRP A 11 12.60 40.16 0.37
CA TRP A 11 13.10 39.06 1.20
C TRP A 11 13.55 39.52 2.58
N MET A 12 14.10 40.73 2.72
CA MET A 12 14.34 41.34 4.03
C MET A 12 13.05 41.39 4.86
N THR A 13 11.94 41.76 4.23
CA THR A 13 10.63 41.81 4.87
C THR A 13 10.12 40.40 5.22
N PHE A 14 10.15 39.46 4.27
CA PHE A 14 9.69 38.09 4.50
C PHE A 14 10.48 37.35 5.57
N LEU A 15 11.78 37.63 5.67
CA LEU A 15 12.66 37.05 6.68
C LEU A 15 12.71 37.86 7.98
N ARG A 16 11.86 38.89 8.12
CA ARG A 16 11.71 39.73 9.32
C ARG A 16 13.02 40.36 9.78
N VAL A 17 13.81 40.83 8.82
CA VAL A 17 15.03 41.57 9.11
C VAL A 17 14.64 42.96 9.60
N GLU A 18 14.73 43.16 10.91
CA GLU A 18 14.51 44.45 11.54
C GLU A 18 15.81 45.25 11.64
N HIS A 19 15.71 46.58 11.69
CA HIS A 19 16.85 47.49 11.92
C HIS A 19 18.03 47.31 10.94
N VAL A 20 17.74 47.24 9.64
CA VAL A 20 18.71 47.00 8.55
C VAL A 20 19.96 47.89 8.68
N ASP A 21 19.82 49.20 8.96
CA ASP A 21 20.98 50.11 9.06
C ASP A 21 21.92 49.78 10.23
N LEU A 22 21.39 49.29 11.36
CA LEU A 22 22.18 48.82 12.49
C LEU A 22 22.91 47.52 12.14
N ALA A 23 22.23 46.60 11.45
CA ALA A 23 22.81 45.34 10.98
C ALA A 23 23.92 45.57 9.95
N ARG A 24 23.73 46.51 9.01
CA ARG A 24 24.76 46.95 8.04
C ARG A 24 26.00 47.47 8.77
N LYS A 25 25.81 48.36 9.75
CA LYS A 25 26.93 48.90 10.56
C LYS A 25 27.65 47.81 11.36
N ALA A 26 26.93 46.85 11.91
CA ALA A 26 27.51 45.72 12.65
C ALA A 26 28.33 44.80 11.75
N TYR A 27 27.84 44.53 10.54
CA TYR A 27 28.60 43.78 9.53
C TYR A 27 29.87 44.53 9.11
N GLU A 28 29.78 45.81 8.77
CA GLU A 28 30.97 46.59 8.37
C GLU A 28 32.03 46.61 9.48
N THR A 29 31.61 46.84 10.73
CA THR A 29 32.51 46.81 11.89
C THR A 29 33.22 45.46 12.02
N THR A 30 32.48 44.36 11.85
CA THR A 30 33.05 43.00 11.97
C THR A 30 33.98 42.69 10.80
N ARG A 31 33.59 43.08 9.58
CA ARG A 31 34.37 42.91 8.37
C ARG A 31 35.71 43.65 8.47
N GLU A 32 35.71 44.92 8.91
CA GLU A 32 36.93 45.70 9.13
C GLU A 32 37.85 45.08 10.19
N GLN A 33 37.27 44.50 11.25
CA GLN A 33 38.05 43.81 12.31
C GLN A 33 38.72 42.52 11.80
N LEU A 34 38.06 41.81 10.88
CA LEU A 34 38.53 40.54 10.32
C LEU A 34 39.40 40.70 9.07
N GLN A 35 39.53 41.90 8.51
CA GLN A 35 40.41 42.14 7.37
C GLN A 35 41.89 41.96 7.75
N PRO A 36 42.69 41.32 6.89
CA PRO A 36 44.10 41.06 7.19
C PRO A 36 44.91 42.36 7.25
N LYS A 37 45.43 42.71 8.43
CA LYS A 37 46.26 43.91 8.66
C LYS A 37 47.74 43.75 8.23
N ALA A 38 48.10 42.59 7.68
CA ALA A 38 49.47 42.21 7.36
C ALA A 38 50.16 43.12 6.32
N GLY A 39 49.40 43.71 5.38
CA GLY A 39 49.94 44.61 4.34
C GLY A 39 50.47 45.96 4.84
N ALA A 40 50.17 46.33 6.10
CA ALA A 40 50.59 47.59 6.73
C ALA A 40 51.52 47.38 7.94
N SER A 41 51.97 46.16 8.17
CA SER A 41 52.74 45.74 9.35
C SER A 41 54.23 45.57 9.04
N ASN A 42 55.10 46.09 9.92
CA ASN A 42 56.55 45.88 9.85
C ASN A 42 57.00 44.50 10.43
N HIS A 43 56.06 43.66 10.88
CA HIS A 43 56.39 42.32 11.40
C HIS A 43 56.69 41.33 10.28
N HIS A 44 57.74 40.52 10.48
CA HIS A 44 58.12 39.45 9.55
C HIS A 44 57.09 38.29 9.61
N PRO A 45 56.68 37.68 8.47
CA PRO A 45 55.65 36.64 8.44
C PRO A 45 55.95 35.43 9.33
N LEU A 46 57.22 35.06 9.47
CA LEU A 46 57.67 33.90 10.26
C LEU A 46 58.10 34.27 11.70
N SER A 47 57.71 35.43 12.22
CA SER A 47 58.08 35.89 13.57
C SER A 47 57.05 35.42 14.62
N ASP A 48 57.50 34.76 15.69
CA ASP A 48 56.65 34.28 16.79
C ASP A 48 56.22 35.37 17.79
N GLU A 49 56.41 36.66 17.46
CA GLU A 49 56.03 37.79 18.33
C GLU A 49 54.52 37.80 18.64
N SER A 50 54.16 37.95 19.92
CA SER A 50 52.77 38.06 20.36
C SER A 50 52.10 39.32 19.78
N GLY A 51 51.05 39.15 18.98
CA GLY A 51 50.39 40.24 18.26
C GLY A 51 50.81 40.40 16.80
N ASN A 52 51.63 39.48 16.26
CA ASN A 52 51.96 39.43 14.83
C ASN A 52 50.68 39.20 13.99
N PRO A 53 50.27 40.16 13.13
CA PRO A 53 49.06 40.02 12.32
C PRO A 53 49.16 38.90 11.28
N TRP A 54 50.36 38.40 10.96
CA TRP A 54 50.55 37.27 10.05
C TRP A 54 50.06 35.93 10.63
N HIS A 55 50.05 35.74 11.95
CA HIS A 55 49.52 34.52 12.56
C HIS A 55 48.04 34.32 12.23
N GLN A 56 47.26 35.40 12.35
CA GLN A 56 45.83 35.37 12.01
C GLN A 56 45.61 35.14 10.51
N VAL A 57 46.47 35.68 9.65
CA VAL A 57 46.44 35.41 8.20
C VAL A 57 46.67 33.93 7.90
N PHE A 58 47.62 33.27 8.57
CA PHE A 58 47.87 31.84 8.39
C PHE A 58 46.77 30.95 8.99
N GLU A 59 46.15 31.36 10.09
CA GLU A 59 44.99 30.67 10.66
C GLU A 59 43.75 30.75 9.75
N ASP A 60 43.58 31.88 9.06
CA ASP A 60 42.46 32.13 8.16
C ASP A 60 42.69 31.55 6.75
N GLU A 61 43.95 31.30 6.36
CA GLU A 61 44.33 30.82 5.02
C GLU A 61 43.62 29.53 4.59
N PRO A 62 43.48 28.48 5.43
CA PRO A 62 42.77 27.26 5.06
C PRO A 62 41.30 27.51 4.71
N LEU A 63 40.60 28.33 5.51
CA LEU A 63 39.20 28.69 5.32
C LEU A 63 39.02 29.50 4.03
N VAL A 64 39.86 30.51 3.82
CA VAL A 64 39.83 31.35 2.61
C VAL A 64 40.11 30.51 1.36
N ARG A 65 41.05 29.56 1.44
CA ARG A 65 41.37 28.65 0.32
C ARG A 65 40.22 27.70 -0.01
N GLU A 66 39.52 27.18 1.00
CA GLU A 66 38.34 26.33 0.81
C GLU A 66 37.20 27.10 0.13
N ILE A 67 36.86 28.29 0.64
CA ILE A 67 35.87 29.19 0.04
C ILE A 67 36.23 29.51 -1.41
N LYS A 68 37.49 29.89 -1.66
CA LYS A 68 37.96 30.27 -3.00
C LYS A 68 37.86 29.10 -3.99
N THR A 69 38.24 27.90 -3.58
CA THR A 69 38.22 26.71 -4.44
C THR A 69 36.81 26.42 -4.99
N ASP A 70 35.79 26.64 -4.18
CA ASP A 70 34.40 26.45 -4.58
C ASP A 70 33.86 27.66 -5.37
N LEU A 71 34.24 28.90 -5.04
CA LEU A 71 33.89 30.09 -5.83
C LEU A 71 34.47 30.03 -7.25
N ASP A 72 35.69 29.52 -7.41
CA ASP A 72 36.31 29.27 -8.73
C ASP A 72 35.52 28.24 -9.55
N ARG A 73 34.59 27.49 -8.92
CA ARG A 73 33.71 26.49 -9.55
C ARG A 73 32.24 26.92 -9.57
N LEU A 74 31.93 28.18 -9.23
CA LEU A 74 30.57 28.70 -9.24
C LEU A 74 30.14 29.04 -10.68
N TYR A 75 29.24 28.21 -11.22
CA TYR A 75 28.63 28.38 -12.55
C TYR A 75 27.12 28.17 -12.44
N PRO A 76 26.34 29.20 -12.08
CA PRO A 76 24.88 29.08 -11.96
C PRO A 76 24.25 28.75 -13.31
N GLN A 77 23.26 27.86 -13.31
CA GLN A 77 22.62 27.40 -14.54
C GLN A 77 21.90 28.54 -15.27
N GLY A 78 22.13 28.67 -16.58
CA GLY A 78 21.55 29.71 -17.44
C GLY A 78 22.26 31.07 -17.37
N ASN A 79 23.24 31.22 -16.47
CA ASN A 79 24.05 32.42 -16.29
C ASN A 79 25.48 32.04 -15.89
N GLU A 80 26.08 31.10 -16.62
CA GLU A 80 27.30 30.40 -16.20
C GLU A 80 28.49 31.35 -16.00
N MET A 81 28.59 32.39 -16.82
CA MET A 81 29.71 33.36 -16.78
C MET A 81 29.43 34.59 -15.91
N PHE A 82 28.20 34.77 -15.40
CA PHE A 82 27.76 36.02 -14.76
C PHE A 82 28.69 36.47 -13.61
N PHE A 83 29.08 35.55 -12.73
CA PHE A 83 30.00 35.86 -11.64
C PHE A 83 31.47 35.79 -12.06
N GLN A 84 31.82 34.88 -12.98
CA GLN A 84 33.22 34.65 -13.39
C GLN A 84 33.80 35.84 -14.15
N GLU A 85 32.97 36.59 -14.88
CA GLU A 85 33.36 37.81 -15.59
C GLU A 85 33.36 39.07 -14.70
N ARG A 86 32.95 38.95 -13.43
CA ARG A 86 32.73 40.05 -12.48
C ARG A 86 33.51 39.86 -11.18
N PRO A 87 34.82 40.18 -11.15
CA PRO A 87 35.69 39.97 -10.00
C PRO A 87 35.21 40.67 -8.72
N GLU A 88 34.53 41.81 -8.87
CA GLU A 88 33.93 42.57 -7.77
C GLU A 88 32.85 41.77 -7.04
N LEU A 89 31.98 41.07 -7.77
CA LEU A 89 30.93 40.22 -7.18
C LEU A 89 31.54 38.99 -6.51
N MET A 90 32.59 38.39 -7.10
CA MET A 90 33.35 37.31 -6.47
C MET A 90 34.01 37.75 -5.15
N GLY A 91 34.47 39.01 -5.10
CA GLY A 91 34.96 39.63 -3.87
C GLY A 91 33.90 39.70 -2.78
N ILE A 92 32.69 40.13 -3.14
CA ILE A 92 31.53 40.19 -2.24
C ILE A 92 31.18 38.80 -1.70
N LEU A 93 31.02 37.78 -2.58
CA LEU A 93 30.70 36.41 -2.17
C LEU A 93 31.72 35.86 -1.17
N ARG A 94 33.01 36.05 -1.45
CA ARG A 94 34.10 35.63 -0.57
C ARG A 94 34.02 36.31 0.79
N ASN A 95 33.81 37.63 0.82
CA ASN A 95 33.78 38.40 2.06
C ASN A 95 32.60 37.97 2.94
N VAL A 96 31.40 37.87 2.37
CA VAL A 96 30.19 37.44 3.10
C VAL A 96 30.38 36.07 3.73
N LEU A 97 30.84 35.09 2.95
CA LEU A 97 31.08 33.73 3.43
C LEU A 97 32.15 33.71 4.53
N PHE A 98 33.27 34.41 4.31
CA PHE A 98 34.37 34.45 5.26
C PHE A 98 33.95 35.05 6.61
N VAL A 99 33.32 36.22 6.59
CA VAL A 99 32.86 36.91 7.81
C VAL A 99 31.84 36.05 8.56
N TRP A 100 30.86 35.48 7.85
CA TRP A 100 29.85 34.63 8.48
C TRP A 100 30.47 33.39 9.14
N CYS A 101 31.41 32.72 8.46
CA CYS A 101 32.09 31.53 8.99
C CYS A 101 32.94 31.82 10.22
N LYS A 102 33.59 32.99 10.28
CA LYS A 102 34.37 33.42 11.45
C LYS A 102 33.48 33.69 12.66
N GLN A 103 32.25 34.16 12.46
CA GLN A 103 31.30 34.35 13.55
C GLN A 103 30.59 33.05 13.99
N HIS A 104 30.51 32.05 13.10
CA HIS A 104 29.82 30.78 13.36
C HIS A 104 30.77 29.57 13.22
N PRO A 105 31.81 29.45 14.08
CA PRO A 105 32.85 28.42 13.96
C PRO A 105 32.32 26.98 14.15
N ALA A 106 31.16 26.81 14.79
CA ALA A 106 30.54 25.49 15.00
C ALA A 106 30.08 24.84 13.69
N VAL A 107 29.60 25.64 12.74
CA VAL A 107 29.22 25.17 11.40
C VAL A 107 30.41 25.32 10.44
N SER A 108 31.07 26.48 10.51
CA SER A 108 32.12 26.94 9.58
C SER A 108 31.67 26.84 8.11
N TYR A 109 32.59 27.03 7.17
CA TYR A 109 32.28 26.89 5.76
C TYR A 109 31.93 25.45 5.40
N ARG A 110 30.89 25.29 4.59
CA ARG A 110 30.46 24.01 4.02
C ARG A 110 30.18 24.19 2.54
N GLN A 111 30.70 23.27 1.73
CA GLN A 111 30.44 23.25 0.29
C GLN A 111 28.93 23.36 0.01
N GLY A 112 28.57 24.30 -0.85
CA GLY A 112 27.19 24.65 -1.17
C GLY A 112 26.72 25.99 -0.61
N MET A 113 27.35 26.51 0.45
CA MET A 113 27.01 27.84 0.98
C MET A 113 27.26 28.95 -0.04
N HIS A 114 28.28 28.80 -0.89
CA HIS A 114 28.56 29.73 -1.99
C HIS A 114 27.42 29.83 -3.01
N ASP A 115 26.72 28.72 -3.31
CA ASP A 115 25.55 28.75 -4.20
C ASP A 115 24.40 29.56 -3.58
N LEU A 116 24.18 29.44 -2.26
CA LEU A 116 23.15 30.22 -1.56
C LEU A 116 23.43 31.73 -1.63
N VAL A 117 24.67 32.12 -1.31
CA VAL A 117 25.09 33.53 -1.34
C VAL A 117 25.06 34.08 -2.78
N ALA A 118 25.36 33.26 -3.78
CA ALA A 118 25.24 33.64 -5.19
C ALA A 118 23.80 34.00 -5.59
N VAL A 119 22.80 33.20 -5.20
CA VAL A 119 21.38 33.52 -5.45
C VAL A 119 20.98 34.83 -4.77
N LEU A 120 21.43 35.05 -3.52
CA LEU A 120 21.16 36.28 -2.79
C LEU A 120 21.80 37.52 -3.44
N LEU A 121 23.06 37.42 -3.84
CA LEU A 121 23.78 38.52 -4.50
C LEU A 121 23.13 38.88 -5.85
N TYR A 122 22.68 37.86 -6.58
CA TYR A 122 21.91 38.06 -7.81
C TYR A 122 20.56 38.76 -7.53
N ALA A 123 19.83 38.35 -6.49
CA ALA A 123 18.55 38.93 -6.08
C ALA A 123 18.64 40.39 -5.63
N VAL A 124 19.76 40.78 -5.01
CA VAL A 124 20.04 42.14 -4.52
C VAL A 124 20.53 43.05 -5.66
N GLY A 125 21.05 42.48 -6.75
CA GLY A 125 21.40 43.20 -7.97
C GLY A 125 22.84 43.70 -8.06
N GLY A 126 23.73 43.31 -7.13
CA GLY A 126 25.20 43.45 -7.22
C GLY A 126 25.80 44.88 -7.21
N ASP A 127 25.11 45.87 -7.75
CA ASP A 127 25.64 47.22 -8.06
C ASP A 127 25.25 48.29 -7.01
N GLY A 128 24.56 47.90 -5.94
CA GLY A 128 24.13 48.80 -4.86
C GLY A 128 25.22 49.07 -3.83
N GLU A 129 25.27 50.30 -3.29
CA GLU A 129 26.23 50.71 -2.24
C GLU A 129 26.26 49.77 -1.02
N PHE A 130 25.11 49.18 -0.67
CA PHE A 130 24.96 48.25 0.45
C PHE A 130 24.76 46.79 0.02
N ALA A 131 25.08 46.44 -1.23
CA ALA A 131 24.81 45.10 -1.76
C ALA A 131 25.51 43.99 -0.96
N GLU A 132 26.78 44.19 -0.58
CA GLU A 132 27.52 43.22 0.25
C GLU A 132 26.85 43.02 1.63
N HIS A 133 26.45 44.12 2.28
CA HIS A 133 25.81 44.08 3.59
C HIS A 133 24.45 43.38 3.54
N ASP A 134 23.63 43.72 2.55
CA ASP A 134 22.28 43.18 2.42
C ASP A 134 22.32 41.68 2.14
N VAL A 135 23.29 41.23 1.33
CA VAL A 135 23.53 39.81 1.08
C VAL A 135 23.96 39.09 2.35
N TYR A 136 24.87 39.66 3.14
CA TYR A 136 25.27 39.07 4.43
C TYR A 136 24.09 38.96 5.40
N ILE A 137 23.26 39.99 5.49
CA ILE A 137 22.12 40.02 6.41
C ILE A 137 21.08 38.96 6.00
N LEU A 138 20.72 38.87 4.71
CA LEU A 138 19.83 37.84 4.19
C LEU A 138 20.40 36.44 4.38
N PHE A 139 21.70 36.26 4.12
CA PHE A 139 22.38 34.98 4.31
C PHE A 139 22.33 34.54 5.78
N SER A 140 22.59 35.47 6.70
CA SER A 140 22.51 35.22 8.14
C SER A 140 21.09 34.85 8.60
N ALA A 141 20.07 35.51 8.05
CA ALA A 141 18.67 35.21 8.34
C ALA A 141 18.28 33.80 7.84
N ILE A 142 18.67 33.43 6.62
CA ILE A 142 18.45 32.07 6.07
C ILE A 142 19.18 31.02 6.92
N MET A 143 20.45 31.28 7.25
CA MET A 143 21.27 30.34 8.00
C MET A 143 20.76 30.11 9.42
N THR A 144 20.04 31.05 10.03
CA THR A 144 19.34 30.84 11.32
C THR A 144 18.34 29.67 11.24
N SER A 145 17.69 29.50 10.08
CA SER A 145 16.75 28.40 9.84
C SER A 145 17.43 27.13 9.32
N MET A 146 18.56 27.27 8.63
CA MET A 146 19.25 26.14 7.98
C MET A 146 20.40 25.55 8.80
N GLU A 147 20.87 26.19 9.87
CA GLU A 147 21.97 25.75 10.72
C GLU A 147 21.90 24.25 11.08
N PRO A 148 20.74 23.70 11.53
CA PRO A 148 20.62 22.28 11.88
C PRO A 148 20.92 21.32 10.71
N LEU A 149 20.77 21.78 9.47
CA LEU A 149 21.06 21.00 8.27
C LEU A 149 22.57 20.96 7.93
N TYR A 150 23.38 21.83 8.55
CA TYR A 150 24.83 21.91 8.33
C TYR A 150 25.66 21.43 9.53
N THR A 151 25.08 21.35 10.73
CA THR A 151 25.79 20.84 11.92
C THR A 151 26.17 19.36 11.80
N VAL A 152 27.39 19.03 12.20
CA VAL A 152 27.89 17.64 12.27
C VAL A 152 28.09 17.28 13.74
N HIS A 153 27.28 16.36 14.28
CA HIS A 153 27.43 15.90 15.67
C HIS A 153 28.69 15.04 15.78
N ARG A 154 29.74 15.53 16.44
CA ARG A 154 30.87 14.69 16.87
C ARG A 154 30.45 13.94 18.13
N ALA A 155 30.52 12.60 18.11
CA ALA A 155 30.41 11.81 19.34
C ALA A 155 31.55 12.21 20.30
N PRO A 156 31.34 12.22 21.63
CA PRO A 156 32.41 12.47 22.57
C PRO A 156 33.51 11.41 22.39
N VAL A 157 34.76 11.84 22.26
CA VAL A 157 35.92 10.94 22.27
C VAL A 157 36.17 10.56 23.72
N ASP A 158 35.87 9.32 24.09
CA ASP A 158 36.24 8.77 25.39
C ASP A 158 37.74 8.42 25.36
N ASP A 159 38.58 9.26 25.99
CA ASP A 159 40.03 9.07 26.14
C ASP A 159 40.33 8.01 27.22
N THR A 160 40.01 6.74 26.96
CA THR A 160 40.59 5.62 27.71
C THR A 160 41.17 4.55 26.78
N PRO A 161 42.51 4.31 26.83
CA PRO A 161 43.14 3.35 25.94
C PRO A 161 42.94 1.93 26.50
N THR A 162 42.12 1.13 25.81
CA THR A 162 42.07 -0.34 26.05
C THR A 162 43.02 -1.03 25.06
N PRO A 163 43.84 -2.02 25.47
CA PRO A 163 44.92 -2.54 24.64
C PRO A 163 44.41 -3.38 23.46
N VAL A 164 45.01 -3.13 22.31
CA VAL A 164 44.80 -3.87 21.05
C VAL A 164 45.49 -5.23 21.14
N ALA A 165 44.74 -6.32 20.90
CA ALA A 165 45.32 -7.60 20.51
C ALA A 165 45.40 -7.67 18.97
N PRO A 166 46.52 -8.15 18.40
CA PRO A 166 46.71 -8.21 16.96
C PRO A 166 46.05 -9.46 16.37
N ASP A 167 45.87 -9.42 15.04
CA ASP A 167 45.47 -10.50 14.13
C ASP A 167 43.99 -10.52 13.69
N ALA A 168 43.72 -9.73 12.64
CA ALA A 168 42.89 -10.19 11.53
C ALA A 168 43.17 -9.35 10.28
N GLU A 169 43.95 -9.92 9.36
CA GLU A 169 43.96 -9.52 7.95
C GLU A 169 42.56 -9.65 7.32
N GLU A 170 42.37 -8.86 6.27
CA GLU A 170 41.13 -8.56 5.55
C GLU A 170 40.23 -9.76 5.19
N SER A 171 38.92 -9.50 5.20
CA SER A 171 38.00 -10.11 4.24
C SER A 171 37.07 -9.04 3.69
N LEU A 172 37.47 -8.48 2.55
CA LEU A 172 36.58 -7.91 1.54
C LEU A 172 35.52 -8.97 1.20
N PHE A 173 34.24 -8.57 1.18
CA PHE A 173 33.05 -9.40 0.96
C PHE A 173 32.47 -10.15 2.18
N ARG A 174 31.74 -9.40 3.01
CA ARG A 174 30.61 -9.94 3.77
C ARG A 174 29.43 -8.97 3.77
N ALA A 175 28.40 -9.32 3.00
CA ALA A 175 27.05 -8.80 3.19
C ALA A 175 26.60 -9.20 4.61
N SER A 176 26.55 -8.23 5.50
CA SER A 176 26.12 -8.40 6.88
C SER A 176 24.64 -8.03 6.98
N ALA A 177 23.87 -8.98 7.48
CA ALA A 177 22.52 -8.76 8.02
C ALA A 177 22.55 -7.65 9.10
N PRO A 178 21.44 -6.94 9.34
CA PRO A 178 21.43 -5.81 10.25
C PRO A 178 21.45 -6.30 11.69
N THR A 179 22.64 -6.35 12.28
CA THR A 179 22.83 -5.96 13.67
C THR A 179 23.25 -4.50 13.68
N LYS A 180 22.59 -3.64 14.47
CA LYS A 180 23.22 -2.50 15.18
C LYS A 180 22.19 -1.67 15.94
N SER A 181 22.54 -1.38 17.19
CA SER A 181 22.16 -0.18 17.93
C SER A 181 22.07 1.04 16.99
N ALA A 182 20.89 1.64 16.86
CA ALA A 182 20.69 2.80 15.99
C ALA A 182 21.45 4.01 16.56
N THR A 183 22.50 4.44 15.87
CA THR A 183 23.03 5.79 16.02
C THR A 183 21.93 6.80 15.68
N PRO A 184 21.75 7.87 16.47
CA PRO A 184 20.72 8.88 16.19
C PRO A 184 20.95 9.52 14.81
N ARG A 185 19.89 9.61 14.00
CA ARG A 185 19.92 10.20 12.66
C ARG A 185 20.06 11.71 12.75
N SER A 186 20.78 12.34 11.82
CA SER A 186 20.87 13.80 11.78
C SER A 186 19.52 14.44 11.39
N PRO A 187 19.27 15.72 11.75
CA PRO A 187 18.07 16.44 11.33
C PRO A 187 17.87 16.43 9.80
N LEU A 188 18.95 16.57 9.06
CA LEU A 188 18.94 16.55 7.59
C LEU A 188 18.55 15.17 7.03
N GLN A 189 19.10 14.08 7.57
CA GLN A 189 18.70 12.72 7.15
C GLN A 189 17.22 12.46 7.45
N THR A 190 16.74 12.96 8.59
CA THR A 190 15.33 12.85 8.98
C THR A 190 14.44 13.59 7.99
N LEU A 191 14.83 14.79 7.56
CA LEU A 191 14.09 15.56 6.56
C LEU A 191 14.05 14.86 5.19
N CYS A 192 15.17 14.34 4.70
CA CYS A 192 15.20 13.61 3.42
C CYS A 192 14.31 12.35 3.46
N GLN A 193 14.34 11.62 4.57
CA GLN A 193 13.46 10.47 4.77
C GLN A 193 12.00 10.87 4.82
N PHE A 194 11.67 11.95 5.53
CA PHE A 194 10.31 12.48 5.56
C PHE A 194 9.81 12.88 4.16
N ILE A 195 10.63 13.56 3.35
CA ILE A 195 10.25 13.98 2.00
C ILE A 195 9.89 12.78 1.09
N GLN A 196 10.76 11.77 1.01
CA GLN A 196 10.55 10.65 0.07
C GLN A 196 9.66 9.53 0.64
N ASN A 197 9.81 9.19 1.91
CA ASN A 197 9.15 8.00 2.47
C ASN A 197 7.79 8.30 3.09
N ASP A 198 7.57 9.53 3.58
CA ASP A 198 6.32 9.91 4.24
C ASP A 198 5.50 10.86 3.36
N LEU A 199 6.08 12.00 2.97
CA LEU A 199 5.37 13.06 2.27
C LEU A 199 5.09 12.71 0.81
N LEU A 200 6.07 12.19 0.07
CA LEU A 200 5.83 11.67 -1.27
C LEU A 200 4.88 10.48 -1.23
N ALA A 201 5.00 9.57 -0.26
CA ALA A 201 4.08 8.43 -0.14
C ALA A 201 2.61 8.87 0.07
N LYS A 202 2.38 10.01 0.73
CA LYS A 202 1.05 10.62 0.88
C LYS A 202 0.48 11.15 -0.45
N HIS A 203 1.32 11.69 -1.32
CA HIS A 203 0.88 12.42 -2.53
C HIS A 203 1.05 11.64 -3.85
N ASP A 204 2.08 10.80 -3.98
CA ASP A 204 2.31 9.82 -5.06
C ASP A 204 2.93 8.52 -4.51
N PRO A 205 2.09 7.61 -3.97
CA PRO A 205 2.56 6.35 -3.38
C PRO A 205 3.19 5.40 -4.41
N GLN A 206 2.85 5.52 -5.70
CA GLN A 206 3.40 4.65 -6.75
C GLN A 206 4.87 4.99 -7.01
N LEU A 207 5.19 6.28 -7.08
CA LEU A 207 6.58 6.73 -7.20
C LEU A 207 7.39 6.45 -5.93
N ALA A 208 6.83 6.70 -4.74
CA ALA A 208 7.52 6.42 -3.47
C ALA A 208 7.91 4.94 -3.33
N CYS A 209 6.98 4.04 -3.67
CA CYS A 209 7.25 2.60 -3.68
C CYS A 209 8.33 2.25 -4.71
N HIS A 210 8.25 2.78 -5.93
CA HIS A 210 9.24 2.52 -6.98
C HIS A 210 10.65 2.91 -6.54
N LEU A 211 10.84 4.13 -6.02
CA LEU A 211 12.14 4.61 -5.54
C LEU A 211 12.71 3.73 -4.42
N GLN A 212 11.85 3.18 -3.55
CA GLN A 212 12.27 2.19 -2.53
C GLN A 212 12.64 0.84 -3.15
N THR A 213 11.86 0.33 -4.10
CA THR A 213 12.10 -0.95 -4.79
C THR A 213 13.40 -0.92 -5.58
N VAL A 214 13.68 0.17 -6.30
CA VAL A 214 14.96 0.34 -7.01
C VAL A 214 16.09 0.79 -6.08
N ALA A 215 15.87 0.89 -4.76
CA ALA A 215 16.86 1.27 -3.76
C ALA A 215 17.51 2.67 -3.99
N VAL A 216 16.73 3.63 -4.49
CA VAL A 216 17.14 5.04 -4.54
C VAL A 216 16.98 5.62 -3.14
N LEU A 217 18.11 5.82 -2.46
CA LEU A 217 18.12 6.38 -1.12
C LEU A 217 17.80 7.89 -1.18
N PRO A 218 16.89 8.41 -0.33
CA PRO A 218 16.55 9.83 -0.32
C PRO A 218 17.79 10.72 -0.19
N GLU A 219 18.77 10.27 0.59
CA GLU A 219 19.99 11.01 0.84
C GLU A 219 20.84 11.22 -0.42
N THR A 220 20.68 10.41 -1.47
CA THR A 220 21.51 10.50 -2.69
C THR A 220 21.29 11.79 -3.48
N TYR A 221 20.06 12.32 -3.51
CA TYR A 221 19.72 13.56 -4.25
C TYR A 221 19.14 14.65 -3.33
N CYS A 222 18.35 14.26 -2.33
CA CYS A 222 17.59 15.19 -1.51
C CYS A 222 18.49 16.02 -0.57
N LEU A 223 19.65 15.49 -0.15
CA LEU A 223 20.62 16.25 0.67
C LEU A 223 21.02 17.57 0.00
N ARG A 224 21.31 17.51 -1.30
CA ARG A 224 21.68 18.69 -2.10
C ARG A 224 20.48 19.63 -2.23
N TRP A 225 19.32 19.11 -2.59
CA TRP A 225 18.10 19.89 -2.78
C TRP A 225 17.72 20.71 -1.55
N THR A 226 17.73 20.08 -0.37
CA THR A 226 17.35 20.74 0.88
C THR A 226 18.42 21.70 1.39
N ARG A 227 19.71 21.36 1.27
CA ARG A 227 20.80 22.26 1.70
C ARG A 227 20.96 23.46 0.80
N LEU A 228 20.73 23.31 -0.50
CA LEU A 228 20.90 24.40 -1.46
C LEU A 228 19.59 25.13 -1.77
N LEU A 229 18.50 24.83 -1.05
CA LEU A 229 17.18 25.40 -1.31
C LEU A 229 16.79 25.31 -2.80
N LEU A 230 17.11 24.18 -3.44
CA LEU A 230 16.89 23.91 -4.87
C LEU A 230 17.62 24.87 -5.84
N ALA A 231 18.59 25.66 -5.39
CA ALA A 231 19.31 26.63 -6.23
C ALA A 231 20.02 26.02 -7.46
N ARG A 232 20.33 24.72 -7.44
CA ARG A 232 20.96 24.00 -8.56
C ARG A 232 19.97 23.24 -9.46
N GLU A 233 18.69 23.28 -9.15
CA GLU A 233 17.66 22.58 -9.94
C GLU A 233 16.91 23.53 -10.89
N PHE A 234 17.09 24.84 -10.73
CA PHE A 234 16.46 25.87 -11.54
C PHE A 234 17.50 26.79 -12.17
N LEU A 235 17.14 27.41 -13.29
CA LEU A 235 17.89 28.55 -13.82
C LEU A 235 17.92 29.67 -12.77
N LEU A 236 18.97 30.49 -12.77
CA LEU A 236 19.18 31.48 -11.71
C LEU A 236 17.97 32.43 -11.52
N ASP A 237 17.33 32.87 -12.61
CA ASP A 237 16.11 33.70 -12.57
C ASP A 237 14.88 32.96 -12.01
N ASP A 238 14.77 31.66 -12.30
CA ASP A 238 13.68 30.82 -11.83
C ASP A 238 13.85 30.44 -10.35
N ALA A 239 15.09 30.28 -9.90
CA ALA A 239 15.41 30.10 -8.49
C ALA A 239 14.92 31.29 -7.65
N LEU A 240 15.00 32.54 -8.16
CA LEU A 240 14.44 33.71 -7.49
C LEU A 240 12.93 33.56 -7.26
N ARG A 241 12.18 33.07 -8.25
CA ARG A 241 10.72 32.86 -8.12
C ARG A 241 10.37 31.80 -7.08
N VAL A 242 11.11 30.69 -7.07
CA VAL A 242 10.94 29.61 -6.10
C VAL A 242 11.24 30.11 -4.67
N TRP A 243 12.31 30.87 -4.50
CA TRP A 243 12.71 31.42 -3.19
C TRP A 243 11.72 32.47 -2.70
N ASP A 244 11.20 33.32 -3.59
CA ASP A 244 10.20 34.32 -3.25
C ASP A 244 8.92 33.69 -2.68
N ALA A 245 8.41 32.65 -3.33
CA ALA A 245 7.25 31.91 -2.84
C ALA A 245 7.53 31.20 -1.50
N MET A 246 8.71 30.60 -1.37
CA MET A 246 9.12 29.91 -0.14
C MET A 246 9.25 30.87 1.05
N PHE A 247 9.83 32.05 0.84
CA PHE A 247 9.97 33.07 1.89
C PHE A 247 8.65 33.74 2.22
N ALA A 248 7.81 34.05 1.23
CA ALA A 248 6.46 34.56 1.46
C ALA A 248 5.63 33.58 2.31
N GLN A 249 5.70 32.28 2.04
CA GLN A 249 5.00 31.27 2.84
C GLN A 249 5.52 31.18 4.28
N SER A 250 6.84 31.30 4.47
CA SER A 250 7.46 31.31 5.80
C SER A 250 6.99 32.52 6.61
N PHE A 251 6.88 33.68 5.97
CA PHE A 251 6.38 34.92 6.57
C PHE A 251 4.92 34.79 7.05
N GLU A 252 4.03 34.21 6.23
CA GLU A 252 2.61 33.97 6.55
C GLU A 252 2.42 33.00 7.73
N VAL A 253 3.14 31.87 7.75
CA VAL A 253 3.00 30.82 8.78
C VAL A 253 3.56 31.29 10.14
N SER A 254 4.67 32.03 10.13
CA SER A 254 5.31 32.55 11.35
C SER A 254 4.46 33.59 12.11
N ALA A 255 3.46 34.21 11.46
CA ALA A 255 2.55 35.15 12.10
C ALA A 255 1.56 34.49 13.09
N THR A 256 1.38 33.16 13.02
CA THR A 256 0.40 32.41 13.83
C THR A 256 1.05 31.39 14.77
N THR A 257 2.30 30.98 14.52
CA THR A 257 3.05 30.02 15.34
C THR A 257 4.56 30.19 15.12
N PRO A 258 5.43 30.02 16.13
CA PRO A 258 6.88 30.06 15.93
C PRO A 258 7.36 28.77 15.22
N ALA A 259 7.19 28.69 13.91
CA ALA A 259 7.75 27.62 13.09
C ALA A 259 9.23 27.91 12.80
N VAL A 260 10.09 26.93 13.07
CA VAL A 260 11.51 26.94 12.67
C VAL A 260 11.62 26.31 11.28
N GLY A 261 12.14 27.03 10.29
CA GLY A 261 12.46 26.48 8.95
C GLY A 261 11.62 27.01 7.79
N PHE A 262 11.75 26.36 6.63
CA PHE A 262 11.03 26.68 5.40
C PHE A 262 9.92 25.64 5.13
N PRO A 263 8.65 25.91 5.50
CA PRO A 263 7.58 24.91 5.48
C PRO A 263 7.19 24.46 4.07
N LEU A 264 7.43 25.28 3.06
CA LEU A 264 7.14 24.95 1.66
C LEU A 264 8.21 24.08 1.00
N LEU A 265 9.44 24.06 1.54
CA LEU A 265 10.58 23.34 0.96
C LEU A 265 10.33 21.83 0.77
N PRO A 266 9.79 21.09 1.76
CA PRO A 266 9.47 19.67 1.57
C PRO A 266 8.47 19.43 0.43
N TYR A 267 7.48 20.31 0.27
CA TYR A 267 6.46 20.21 -0.77
C TYR A 267 7.00 20.57 -2.15
N LEU A 268 7.95 21.51 -2.25
CA LEU A 268 8.68 21.79 -3.49
C LEU A 268 9.49 20.56 -3.94
N CYS A 269 10.18 19.88 -3.01
CA CYS A 269 10.88 18.63 -3.35
C CYS A 269 9.92 17.54 -3.84
N VAL A 270 8.75 17.38 -3.19
CA VAL A 270 7.73 16.42 -3.63
C VAL A 270 7.12 16.81 -4.98
N ALA A 271 6.88 18.10 -5.24
CA ALA A 271 6.37 18.57 -6.52
C ALA A 271 7.33 18.23 -7.67
N ILE A 272 8.65 18.38 -7.48
CA ILE A 272 9.67 17.97 -8.46
C ILE A 272 9.66 16.45 -8.68
N LEU A 273 9.55 15.66 -7.61
CA LEU A 273 9.45 14.20 -7.71
C LEU A 273 8.21 13.77 -8.50
N ILE A 274 7.04 14.36 -8.19
CA ILE A 274 5.78 14.10 -8.89
C ILE A 274 5.87 14.51 -10.36
N HIS A 275 6.51 15.64 -10.67
CA HIS A 275 6.72 16.09 -12.05
C HIS A 275 7.43 15.03 -12.90
N PHE A 276 8.47 14.40 -12.35
CA PHE A 276 9.19 13.31 -13.04
C PHE A 276 8.61 11.91 -12.81
N SER A 277 7.46 11.77 -12.14
CA SER A 277 6.90 10.47 -11.75
C SER A 277 6.82 9.46 -12.90
N PRO A 278 6.32 9.79 -14.10
CA PRO A 278 6.27 8.83 -15.21
C PRO A 278 7.65 8.32 -15.63
N SER A 279 8.64 9.21 -15.74
CA SER A 279 10.00 8.88 -16.19
C SER A 279 10.80 8.12 -15.13
N LEU A 280 10.66 8.51 -13.86
CA LEU A 280 11.30 7.83 -12.74
C LEU A 280 10.78 6.40 -12.62
N ARG A 281 9.46 6.19 -12.74
CA ARG A 281 8.83 4.87 -12.65
C ARG A 281 9.17 3.93 -13.81
N ALA A 282 9.56 4.48 -14.96
CA ALA A 282 10.05 3.71 -16.09
C ALA A 282 11.54 3.33 -15.98
N SER A 283 12.25 3.89 -15.00
CA SER A 283 13.71 3.78 -14.88
C SER A 283 14.14 2.85 -13.74
N ASP A 284 15.30 2.21 -13.89
CA ASP A 284 15.96 1.48 -12.81
C ASP A 284 16.68 2.46 -11.85
N ASN A 285 17.45 1.94 -10.87
CA ASN A 285 18.18 2.77 -9.91
C ASN A 285 19.06 3.82 -10.61
N THR A 286 19.81 3.41 -11.63
CA THR A 286 20.75 4.26 -12.35
C THR A 286 20.02 5.35 -13.12
N GLY A 287 18.95 5.00 -13.86
CA GLY A 287 18.15 5.98 -14.59
C GLY A 287 17.44 6.98 -13.68
N CYS A 288 16.93 6.52 -12.52
CA CYS A 288 16.36 7.41 -11.51
C CYS A 288 17.40 8.41 -10.98
N LEU A 289 18.60 7.95 -10.63
CA LEU A 289 19.66 8.84 -10.15
C LEU A 289 20.13 9.82 -11.22
N GLN A 290 20.19 9.41 -12.49
CA GLN A 290 20.53 10.33 -13.59
C GLN A 290 19.52 11.47 -13.70
N LEU A 291 18.22 11.17 -13.61
CA LEU A 291 17.14 12.18 -13.64
C LEU A 291 17.15 13.08 -12.40
N LEU A 292 17.33 12.53 -11.21
CA LEU A 292 17.25 13.29 -9.95
C LEU A 292 18.50 14.13 -9.64
N MET A 293 19.67 13.72 -10.15
CA MET A 293 20.91 14.47 -9.96
C MET A 293 21.07 15.62 -10.97
N ARG A 294 20.40 15.53 -12.12
CA ARG A 294 20.33 16.56 -13.16
C ARG A 294 18.94 16.59 -13.80
N PRO A 295 17.94 17.16 -13.11
CA PRO A 295 16.61 17.28 -13.70
C PRO A 295 16.66 18.12 -14.99
N ALA A 296 15.93 17.68 -16.02
CA ALA A 296 15.72 18.48 -17.23
C ALA A 296 14.90 19.75 -16.88
N GLU A 297 14.87 20.75 -17.77
CA GLU A 297 14.27 22.07 -17.54
C GLU A 297 12.95 22.02 -16.76
N LEU A 298 12.98 22.54 -15.52
CA LEU A 298 11.83 22.64 -14.62
C LEU A 298 11.16 24.02 -14.77
N ASN A 299 9.84 24.04 -14.91
CA ASN A 299 9.08 25.30 -14.87
C ASN A 299 8.83 25.73 -13.41
N ALA A 300 9.49 26.80 -12.96
CA ALA A 300 9.37 27.27 -11.58
C ALA A 300 7.94 27.63 -11.16
N ALA A 301 7.13 28.23 -12.05
CA ALA A 301 5.76 28.60 -11.72
C ALA A 301 4.90 27.35 -11.46
N GLU A 302 4.99 26.35 -12.34
CA GLU A 302 4.23 25.09 -12.20
C GLU A 302 4.63 24.32 -10.93
N ILE A 303 5.93 24.28 -10.62
CA ILE A 303 6.42 23.60 -9.41
C ILE A 303 5.97 24.32 -8.14
N VAL A 304 6.01 25.66 -8.12
CA VAL A 304 5.54 26.46 -6.99
C VAL A 304 4.04 26.27 -6.79
N ASP A 305 3.22 26.39 -7.84
CA ASP A 305 1.76 26.21 -7.75
C ASP A 305 1.40 24.81 -7.25
N SER A 306 2.08 23.79 -7.78
CA SER A 306 1.93 22.41 -7.32
C SER A 306 2.31 22.26 -5.84
N ALA A 307 3.44 22.82 -5.40
CA ALA A 307 3.86 22.75 -4.00
C ALA A 307 2.90 23.49 -3.05
N LEU A 308 2.37 24.65 -3.46
CA LEU A 308 1.38 25.39 -2.69
C LEU A 308 0.09 24.58 -2.52
N LEU A 309 -0.40 23.96 -3.58
CA LEU A 309 -1.58 23.09 -3.55
C LEU A 309 -1.36 21.84 -2.67
N LEU A 310 -0.18 21.20 -2.78
CA LEU A 310 0.19 20.06 -1.94
C LEU A 310 0.28 20.43 -0.45
N SER A 311 0.73 21.66 -0.15
CA SER A 311 0.87 22.17 1.22
C SER A 311 -0.47 22.58 1.85
N ASN A 312 -1.37 23.18 1.08
CA ASN A 312 -2.70 23.57 1.52
C ASN A 312 -3.69 23.53 0.34
N PRO A 313 -4.52 22.47 0.23
CA PRO A 313 -5.46 22.32 -0.88
C PRO A 313 -6.61 23.34 -0.86
N PHE A 314 -6.71 24.21 0.15
CA PHE A 314 -7.78 25.19 0.34
C PHE A 314 -7.44 26.62 -0.10
N ARG A 315 -6.25 26.87 -0.68
CA ARG A 315 -5.72 28.22 -0.97
C ARG A 315 -6.39 28.97 -2.13
N GLU A 316 -7.13 28.30 -3.02
CA GLU A 316 -7.81 28.94 -4.17
C GLU A 316 -9.00 29.87 -3.80
N ALA A 317 -9.35 30.00 -2.51
CA ALA A 317 -10.62 30.57 -2.05
C ALA A 317 -10.73 32.11 -1.96
N SER A 318 -9.68 32.90 -2.23
CA SER A 318 -9.74 34.37 -2.05
C SER A 318 -10.09 35.11 -3.36
N HIS A 319 -11.39 35.24 -3.66
CA HIS A 319 -11.91 36.12 -4.72
C HIS A 319 -12.88 37.14 -4.08
N PRO A 320 -12.87 38.44 -4.47
CA PRO A 320 -13.66 39.48 -3.79
C PRO A 320 -15.19 39.28 -3.85
N ASP A 321 -15.66 38.54 -4.85
CA ASP A 321 -17.10 38.23 -5.02
C ASP A 321 -17.50 36.85 -4.45
N MET A 322 -16.62 36.24 -3.65
CA MET A 322 -16.78 34.89 -3.10
C MET A 322 -16.82 34.89 -1.57
N ASP A 323 -17.87 34.29 -1.00
CA ASP A 323 -18.00 34.08 0.45
C ASP A 323 -17.91 32.57 0.79
N LEU A 324 -17.18 32.24 1.85
CA LEU A 324 -17.16 30.89 2.45
C LEU A 324 -18.05 30.87 3.68
N VAL A 325 -19.01 29.93 3.69
CA VAL A 325 -19.97 29.78 4.78
C VAL A 325 -19.83 28.40 5.41
N GLU A 326 -19.66 28.39 6.73
CA GLU A 326 -19.59 27.16 7.53
C GLU A 326 -20.97 26.74 8.03
N PHE A 327 -21.31 25.48 7.81
CA PHE A 327 -22.60 24.87 8.15
C PHE A 327 -22.41 23.74 9.16
N GLY A 328 -22.94 23.95 10.36
CA GLY A 328 -22.97 22.97 11.42
C GLY A 328 -23.96 21.82 11.16
N PRO A 329 -24.18 20.95 12.17
CA PRO A 329 -25.15 19.87 12.09
C PRO A 329 -26.57 20.38 11.79
N GLY A 330 -27.23 19.80 10.79
CA GLY A 330 -28.61 20.14 10.41
C GLY A 330 -28.77 20.53 8.93
N SER A 331 -29.97 21.01 8.57
CA SER A 331 -30.26 21.45 7.20
C SER A 331 -29.53 22.76 6.87
N LEU A 332 -29.00 22.87 5.64
CA LEU A 332 -28.39 24.11 5.15
C LEU A 332 -29.40 25.27 5.04
N GLY A 333 -30.68 24.96 4.82
CA GLY A 333 -31.72 25.98 4.65
C GLY A 333 -31.73 26.70 3.30
N VAL A 334 -31.12 26.12 2.26
CA VAL A 334 -31.12 26.65 0.88
C VAL A 334 -31.91 25.75 -0.08
N VAL A 335 -32.55 26.38 -1.05
CA VAL A 335 -33.16 25.75 -2.23
C VAL A 335 -32.28 26.11 -3.42
N LEU A 336 -31.76 25.10 -4.12
CA LEU A 336 -30.90 25.29 -5.28
C LEU A 336 -31.66 25.05 -6.58
N THR A 337 -31.22 25.69 -7.65
CA THR A 337 -31.69 25.47 -9.03
C THR A 337 -30.51 25.51 -10.00
N THR A 338 -30.66 24.98 -11.21
CA THR A 338 -29.66 25.17 -12.28
C THR A 338 -29.60 26.65 -12.66
N ALA A 339 -28.39 27.18 -12.85
CA ALA A 339 -28.18 28.58 -13.19
C ALA A 339 -28.44 28.87 -14.68
N LYS A 340 -28.75 30.13 -15.00
CA LYS A 340 -28.92 30.67 -16.37
C LYS A 340 -27.60 30.76 -17.12
N ALA A 341 -27.69 30.86 -18.46
CA ALA A 341 -26.59 31.26 -19.33
C ALA A 341 -25.91 32.55 -18.81
N PRO A 342 -24.56 32.61 -18.77
CA PRO A 342 -23.59 31.64 -19.29
C PRO A 342 -23.21 30.51 -18.31
N PHE A 343 -23.90 30.35 -17.19
CA PHE A 343 -23.55 29.47 -16.08
C PHE A 343 -24.35 28.15 -16.03
N GLU A 344 -24.88 27.66 -17.16
CA GLU A 344 -25.80 26.51 -17.28
C GLU A 344 -25.31 25.19 -16.64
N ASN A 345 -24.03 25.12 -16.26
CA ASN A 345 -23.40 23.99 -15.56
C ASN A 345 -23.18 24.26 -14.06
N ARG A 346 -23.90 25.20 -13.44
CA ARG A 346 -23.70 25.59 -12.04
C ARG A 346 -25.04 25.65 -11.32
N LEU A 347 -25.02 25.57 -9.99
CA LEU A 347 -26.22 25.72 -9.18
C LEU A 347 -26.30 27.11 -8.59
N ALA A 348 -27.48 27.73 -8.70
CA ALA A 348 -27.82 29.01 -8.09
C ALA A 348 -28.71 28.80 -6.85
N VAL A 349 -28.57 29.67 -5.85
CA VAL A 349 -29.48 29.76 -4.70
C VAL A 349 -30.78 30.39 -5.17
N ARG A 350 -31.84 29.59 -5.24
CA ARG A 350 -33.17 30.02 -5.66
C ARG A 350 -33.96 30.68 -4.54
N ASP A 351 -33.93 30.08 -3.35
CA ASP A 351 -34.74 30.49 -2.21
C ASP A 351 -34.18 29.95 -0.88
N PHE A 352 -34.63 30.46 0.25
CA PHE A 352 -34.29 29.97 1.58
C PHE A 352 -35.44 29.17 2.19
N LYS A 353 -35.10 28.08 2.88
CA LYS A 353 -36.07 27.22 3.56
C LYS A 353 -35.97 27.40 5.08
N PRO A 354 -37.04 27.84 5.76
CA PRO A 354 -37.04 27.96 7.21
C PRO A 354 -36.98 26.58 7.88
N THR A 355 -36.48 26.57 9.11
CA THR A 355 -36.46 25.38 9.98
C THR A 355 -37.88 24.94 10.35
N ALA A 356 -38.04 23.69 10.80
CA ALA A 356 -39.34 23.15 11.23
C ALA A 356 -40.00 23.95 12.37
N ALA A 357 -39.25 24.79 13.08
CA ALA A 357 -39.72 25.69 14.14
C ALA A 357 -40.01 27.12 13.64
N GLY A 358 -40.02 27.37 12.32
CA GLY A 358 -40.32 28.67 11.72
C GLY A 358 -39.19 29.72 11.81
N ARG A 359 -37.97 29.32 12.18
CA ARG A 359 -36.79 30.20 12.22
C ARG A 359 -36.00 30.15 10.90
N PRO A 360 -35.24 31.19 10.54
CA PRO A 360 -34.37 31.20 9.36
C PRO A 360 -33.46 29.96 9.30
N GLY A 361 -33.26 29.43 8.10
CA GLY A 361 -32.33 28.32 7.84
C GLY A 361 -30.87 28.75 8.03
N GLN A 362 -29.92 27.81 8.17
CA GLN A 362 -28.51 28.14 8.48
C GLN A 362 -27.88 29.11 7.47
N ALA A 363 -28.20 28.98 6.18
CA ALA A 363 -27.69 29.84 5.12
C ALA A 363 -28.27 31.26 5.17
N GLU A 364 -29.57 31.39 5.48
CA GLU A 364 -30.21 32.70 5.65
C GLU A 364 -29.72 33.37 6.93
N ALA A 365 -29.54 32.59 8.00
CA ALA A 365 -29.04 33.06 9.28
C ALA A 365 -27.55 33.48 9.26
N SER A 366 -26.75 33.00 8.28
CA SER A 366 -25.35 33.38 8.17
C SER A 366 -25.15 34.82 7.69
N GLY A 367 -26.14 35.39 6.97
CA GLY A 367 -26.07 36.74 6.40
C GLY A 367 -25.12 36.89 5.20
N SER A 368 -24.39 35.82 4.83
CA SER A 368 -23.41 35.80 3.74
C SER A 368 -23.92 35.15 2.46
N VAL A 369 -25.08 34.49 2.47
CA VAL A 369 -25.67 33.86 1.28
C VAL A 369 -26.84 34.71 0.78
N ARG A 370 -26.93 34.91 -0.54
CA ARG A 370 -27.98 35.68 -1.22
C ARG A 370 -28.69 34.83 -2.28
N ILE A 371 -29.93 35.19 -2.58
CA ILE A 371 -30.65 34.62 -3.73
C ILE A 371 -29.91 35.06 -5.00
N GLY A 372 -29.61 34.10 -5.88
CA GLY A 372 -28.79 34.30 -7.07
C GLY A 372 -27.32 33.87 -6.91
N ASP A 373 -26.86 33.59 -5.69
CA ASP A 373 -25.48 33.13 -5.51
C ASP A 373 -25.25 31.77 -6.15
N LEU A 374 -24.11 31.61 -6.82
CA LEU A 374 -23.72 30.35 -7.41
C LEU A 374 -22.91 29.52 -6.43
N VAL A 375 -23.28 28.25 -6.23
CA VAL A 375 -22.48 27.30 -5.44
C VAL A 375 -21.22 26.94 -6.23
N GLU A 376 -20.07 27.15 -5.62
CA GLU A 376 -18.76 27.02 -6.27
C GLU A 376 -18.04 25.76 -5.83
N SER A 377 -17.92 25.55 -4.53
CA SER A 377 -17.30 24.36 -3.96
C SER A 377 -17.91 23.95 -2.63
N VAL A 378 -17.80 22.66 -2.32
CA VAL A 378 -18.11 22.10 -1.00
C VAL A 378 -16.83 21.47 -0.45
N ASN A 379 -16.38 21.93 0.72
CA ASN A 379 -15.09 21.58 1.35
C ASN A 379 -13.89 21.74 0.38
N GLY A 380 -13.90 22.78 -0.44
CA GLY A 380 -12.83 23.08 -1.42
C GLY A 380 -12.96 22.34 -2.76
N VAL A 381 -13.88 21.37 -2.89
CA VAL A 381 -14.10 20.64 -4.16
C VAL A 381 -15.11 21.38 -5.03
N LYS A 382 -14.71 21.78 -6.24
CA LYS A 382 -15.59 22.47 -7.20
C LYS A 382 -16.79 21.58 -7.60
N VAL A 383 -18.00 22.16 -7.61
CA VAL A 383 -19.26 21.41 -7.82
C VAL A 383 -19.94 21.70 -9.17
N TYR A 384 -19.16 22.05 -10.19
CA TYR A 384 -19.68 22.31 -11.53
C TYR A 384 -20.24 21.03 -12.19
N GLY A 385 -21.34 21.19 -12.91
CA GLY A 385 -22.05 20.12 -13.61
C GLY A 385 -22.79 19.16 -12.68
N MET A 386 -22.88 19.48 -11.39
CA MET A 386 -23.63 18.68 -10.41
C MET A 386 -25.10 19.14 -10.37
N THR A 387 -26.01 18.18 -10.33
CA THR A 387 -27.43 18.48 -10.15
C THR A 387 -27.72 18.86 -8.69
N THR A 388 -28.88 19.47 -8.44
CA THR A 388 -29.33 19.82 -7.08
C THR A 388 -29.45 18.61 -6.16
N ASP A 389 -29.82 17.45 -6.72
CA ASP A 389 -29.89 16.18 -6.00
C ASP A 389 -28.50 15.57 -5.75
N ASP A 390 -27.54 15.74 -6.66
CA ASP A 390 -26.16 15.30 -6.46
C ASP A 390 -25.50 16.07 -5.31
N ILE A 391 -25.66 17.40 -5.27
CA ILE A 391 -25.16 18.20 -4.15
C ILE A 391 -25.86 17.81 -2.85
N ARG A 392 -27.18 17.58 -2.86
CA ARG A 392 -27.91 17.14 -1.66
C ARG A 392 -27.37 15.82 -1.10
N LYS A 393 -27.11 14.84 -1.97
CA LYS A 393 -26.52 13.55 -1.59
C LYS A 393 -25.07 13.72 -1.12
N HIS A 394 -24.27 14.52 -1.83
CA HIS A 394 -22.88 14.80 -1.49
C HIS A 394 -22.74 15.46 -0.11
N VAL A 395 -23.53 16.52 0.15
CA VAL A 395 -23.61 17.25 1.43
C VAL A 395 -24.11 16.38 2.58
N ALA A 396 -24.92 15.35 2.32
CA ALA A 396 -25.40 14.43 3.35
C ALA A 396 -24.32 13.44 3.81
N LEU A 397 -23.30 13.18 2.99
CA LEU A 397 -22.24 12.20 3.23
C LEU A 397 -20.98 12.80 3.85
N LEU A 398 -20.84 14.12 3.80
CA LEU A 398 -19.66 14.81 4.30
C LEU A 398 -19.75 15.05 5.83
N PRO A 399 -18.65 14.83 6.58
CA PRO A 399 -18.61 15.11 8.01
C PRO A 399 -18.83 16.61 8.25
N ARG A 400 -19.61 16.94 9.28
CA ARG A 400 -19.88 18.33 9.68
C ARG A 400 -18.74 18.84 10.58
N PRO A 401 -18.40 20.14 10.51
CA PRO A 401 -19.05 21.20 9.72
C PRO A 401 -18.71 21.16 8.21
N LEU A 402 -19.64 21.60 7.36
CA LEU A 402 -19.34 21.80 5.92
C LEU A 402 -18.95 23.23 5.67
N VAL A 403 -17.99 23.43 4.80
CA VAL A 403 -17.61 24.76 4.31
C VAL A 403 -17.99 24.84 2.85
N ILE A 404 -18.95 25.70 2.51
CA ILE A 404 -19.43 25.87 1.13
C ILE A 404 -19.04 27.26 0.66
N SER A 405 -18.51 27.36 -0.55
CA SER A 405 -18.19 28.64 -1.17
C SER A 405 -19.30 29.06 -2.14
N PHE A 406 -19.67 30.34 -2.08
CA PHE A 406 -20.74 30.95 -2.87
C PHE A 406 -20.19 32.16 -3.63
N LEU A 407 -20.45 32.21 -4.95
CA LEU A 407 -20.11 33.35 -5.81
C LEU A 407 -21.33 34.25 -5.98
N HIS A 408 -21.18 35.53 -5.69
CA HIS A 408 -22.25 36.52 -5.84
C HIS A 408 -22.49 36.89 -7.30
N VAL A 409 -23.65 36.51 -7.85
CA VAL A 409 -24.06 36.83 -9.23
C VAL A 409 -25.54 37.23 -9.26
N THR A 410 -25.87 38.41 -9.78
CA THR A 410 -27.21 39.01 -9.67
C THR A 410 -28.28 38.40 -10.58
N ASP A 411 -27.92 37.77 -11.70
CA ASP A 411 -28.86 37.36 -12.76
C ASP A 411 -28.85 35.85 -13.06
N SER A 412 -28.43 35.02 -12.11
CA SER A 412 -28.16 33.59 -12.33
C SER A 412 -29.39 32.67 -12.32
N ILE A 413 -30.61 33.14 -12.02
CA ILE A 413 -31.81 32.29 -11.84
C ILE A 413 -32.71 32.30 -13.10
N PRO A 414 -33.14 31.12 -13.63
CA PRO A 414 -34.09 30.99 -14.75
C PRO A 414 -35.41 31.78 -14.59
N GLY A 415 -36.03 32.22 -15.70
CA GLY A 415 -37.37 32.84 -15.65
C GLY A 415 -38.44 31.78 -15.37
N GLU A 416 -39.59 32.16 -14.79
CA GLU A 416 -40.65 31.20 -14.41
C GLU A 416 -41.18 30.35 -15.58
N ASP A 417 -41.01 30.82 -16.82
CA ASP A 417 -41.45 30.14 -18.05
C ASP A 417 -40.41 29.16 -18.66
N GLU A 418 -39.19 29.05 -18.10
CA GLU A 418 -38.08 28.20 -18.63
C GLU A 418 -37.82 26.93 -17.78
N LEU A 419 -38.72 26.59 -16.86
CA LEU A 419 -38.59 25.43 -15.97
C LEU A 419 -39.11 24.15 -16.67
N ASP A 420 -38.32 23.58 -17.58
CA ASP A 420 -38.49 22.16 -17.92
C ASP A 420 -38.07 21.31 -16.72
N ASP A 421 -38.90 20.31 -16.38
CA ASP A 421 -38.61 19.35 -15.31
C ASP A 421 -37.20 18.74 -15.51
N PRO A 422 -36.40 18.57 -14.44
CA PRO A 422 -35.12 17.88 -14.55
C PRO A 422 -35.35 16.49 -15.17
N PRO A 423 -34.43 15.99 -16.01
CA PRO A 423 -34.60 14.69 -16.64
C PRO A 423 -34.81 13.65 -15.54
N SER A 424 -36.03 13.12 -15.47
CA SER A 424 -36.38 12.05 -14.55
C SER A 424 -35.45 10.87 -14.81
N LEU A 425 -34.83 10.33 -13.76
CA LEU A 425 -34.09 9.05 -13.79
C LEU A 425 -35.05 7.92 -14.15
N SER A 426 -35.36 7.74 -15.44
CA SER A 426 -36.16 6.63 -15.94
C SER A 426 -35.25 5.43 -16.22
N GLY A 427 -34.80 4.76 -15.15
CA GLY A 427 -34.09 3.48 -15.24
C GLY A 427 -33.89 2.86 -13.85
N PRO A 428 -34.01 1.53 -13.69
CA PRO A 428 -33.87 0.88 -12.38
C PRO A 428 -32.43 1.04 -11.86
N LEU A 429 -32.29 1.52 -10.63
CA LEU A 429 -31.01 1.51 -9.89
C LEU A 429 -30.68 0.07 -9.46
N PRO A 430 -29.39 -0.29 -9.33
CA PRO A 430 -29.01 -1.53 -8.67
C PRO A 430 -29.46 -1.54 -7.21
N ASP A 431 -29.83 -2.71 -6.69
CA ASP A 431 -30.14 -2.89 -5.27
C ASP A 431 -28.85 -2.79 -4.44
N PHE A 432 -28.64 -1.66 -3.75
CA PHE A 432 -27.45 -1.46 -2.93
C PHE A 432 -27.51 -2.19 -1.59
N LEU A 433 -26.39 -2.79 -1.19
CA LEU A 433 -26.24 -3.42 0.11
C LEU A 433 -26.24 -2.37 1.24
N PRO A 434 -26.60 -2.75 2.47
CA PRO A 434 -26.46 -1.87 3.63
C PRO A 434 -25.02 -1.36 3.82
N GLY A 435 -24.84 -0.05 3.78
CA GLY A 435 -23.53 0.60 3.84
C GLY A 435 -22.83 0.75 2.48
N GLU A 436 -23.40 0.21 1.42
CA GLU A 436 -22.94 0.42 0.04
C GLU A 436 -23.34 1.83 -0.43
N GLN A 437 -22.37 2.54 -1.01
CA GLN A 437 -22.52 3.90 -1.49
C GLN A 437 -21.96 4.00 -2.91
N CYS A 438 -22.72 4.59 -3.82
CA CYS A 438 -22.29 4.85 -5.19
C CYS A 438 -21.46 6.14 -5.26
N TYR A 439 -20.22 6.03 -5.74
CA TYR A 439 -19.27 7.14 -5.89
C TYR A 439 -19.26 7.72 -7.29
N ALA A 440 -19.53 6.89 -8.31
CA ALA A 440 -19.61 7.34 -9.69
C ALA A 440 -20.54 6.44 -10.50
N HIS A 441 -21.16 6.99 -11.54
CA HIS A 441 -21.83 6.20 -12.56
C HIS A 441 -21.66 6.83 -13.93
N VAL A 442 -21.76 6.03 -14.99
CA VAL A 442 -21.65 6.51 -16.37
C VAL A 442 -22.41 5.61 -17.32
N GLU A 443 -22.94 6.18 -18.40
CA GLU A 443 -23.43 5.40 -19.53
C GLU A 443 -22.24 4.93 -20.37
N THR A 444 -22.16 3.63 -20.60
CA THR A 444 -21.02 2.99 -21.24
C THR A 444 -21.47 1.76 -22.02
N SER A 445 -20.60 1.30 -22.92
CA SER A 445 -20.80 0.04 -23.61
C SER A 445 -19.84 -1.01 -23.06
N MET A 446 -20.39 -2.12 -22.55
CA MET A 446 -19.63 -3.29 -22.13
C MET A 446 -19.40 -4.20 -23.34
N TYR A 447 -18.16 -4.57 -23.59
CA TYR A 447 -17.83 -5.59 -24.57
C TYR A 447 -18.20 -6.96 -24.02
N GLN A 448 -19.06 -7.68 -24.74
CA GLN A 448 -19.38 -9.08 -24.44
C GLN A 448 -19.04 -9.97 -25.65
N PRO A 449 -18.16 -10.97 -25.48
CA PRO A 449 -17.96 -12.01 -26.48
C PRO A 449 -19.20 -12.94 -26.47
N VAL A 450 -19.87 -13.10 -27.60
CA VAL A 450 -21.01 -14.01 -27.77
C VAL A 450 -20.58 -15.19 -28.63
N PHE A 451 -20.52 -16.36 -28.04
CA PHE A 451 -20.22 -17.58 -28.77
C PHE A 451 -21.48 -18.17 -29.39
N HIS A 452 -21.36 -18.61 -30.64
CA HIS A 452 -22.41 -19.31 -31.36
C HIS A 452 -22.09 -20.82 -31.42
N PRO A 453 -22.70 -21.65 -30.55
CA PRO A 453 -22.35 -23.08 -30.42
C PRO A 453 -22.45 -23.90 -31.72
N PRO A 454 -23.41 -23.66 -32.63
CA PRO A 454 -23.51 -24.39 -33.89
C PRO A 454 -22.39 -24.11 -34.92
N SER A 455 -21.81 -22.91 -34.89
CA SER A 455 -20.83 -22.47 -35.90
C SER A 455 -19.40 -22.37 -35.37
N GLY A 456 -19.22 -22.42 -34.05
CA GLY A 456 -17.92 -22.19 -33.41
C GLY A 456 -17.42 -20.75 -33.54
N SER A 457 -18.24 -19.82 -34.05
CA SER A 457 -17.87 -18.42 -34.26
C SER A 457 -18.14 -17.58 -33.00
N CYS A 458 -17.20 -16.71 -32.64
CA CYS A 458 -17.39 -15.66 -31.65
C CYS A 458 -17.85 -14.37 -32.35
N ALA A 459 -19.06 -13.89 -32.03
CA ALA A 459 -19.54 -12.58 -32.43
C ALA A 459 -19.38 -11.61 -31.24
N SER A 460 -18.55 -10.59 -31.37
CA SER A 460 -18.46 -9.55 -30.35
C SER A 460 -19.65 -8.59 -30.45
N HIS A 461 -20.37 -8.41 -29.35
CA HIS A 461 -21.42 -7.39 -29.26
C HIS A 461 -21.08 -6.42 -28.13
N TYR A 462 -21.32 -5.15 -28.37
CA TYR A 462 -21.30 -4.14 -27.32
C TYR A 462 -22.70 -4.02 -26.73
N ILE A 463 -22.81 -4.21 -25.42
CA ILE A 463 -24.04 -3.98 -24.69
C ILE A 463 -23.97 -2.59 -24.10
N THR A 464 -24.85 -1.70 -24.54
CA THR A 464 -25.00 -0.38 -23.94
C THR A 464 -25.76 -0.49 -22.62
N GLY A 465 -25.27 0.22 -21.61
CA GLY A 465 -25.85 0.22 -20.28
C GLY A 465 -25.24 1.31 -19.41
N ARG A 466 -25.48 1.18 -18.10
CA ARG A 466 -24.95 2.09 -17.09
C ARG A 466 -24.07 1.34 -16.11
N LEU A 467 -22.83 1.80 -15.95
CA LEU A 467 -21.88 1.29 -14.97
C LEU A 467 -21.92 2.16 -13.73
N PHE A 468 -22.07 1.54 -12.56
CA PHE A 468 -22.03 2.14 -11.24
C PHE A 468 -20.77 1.64 -10.52
N LEU A 469 -20.05 2.55 -9.86
CA LEU A 469 -18.91 2.25 -9.00
C LEU A 469 -19.27 2.59 -7.56
N THR A 470 -19.26 1.58 -6.70
CA THR A 470 -19.55 1.72 -5.27
C THR A 470 -18.31 1.45 -4.41
N ASN A 471 -18.36 1.76 -3.11
CA ASN A 471 -17.35 1.29 -2.15
C ASN A 471 -17.24 -0.24 -2.03
N TYR A 472 -18.09 -1.00 -2.72
CA TYR A 472 -18.05 -2.46 -2.71
C TYR A 472 -17.82 -3.09 -4.08
N ARG A 473 -18.53 -2.67 -5.13
CA ARG A 473 -18.55 -3.33 -6.44
C ARG A 473 -18.67 -2.36 -7.61
N CYS A 474 -18.26 -2.85 -8.77
CA CYS A 474 -18.72 -2.38 -10.06
C CYS A 474 -20.04 -3.08 -10.38
N ALA A 475 -21.09 -2.34 -10.74
CA ALA A 475 -22.37 -2.88 -11.17
C ALA A 475 -22.76 -2.27 -12.52
N PHE A 476 -22.91 -3.10 -13.55
CA PHE A 476 -23.34 -2.69 -14.87
C PHE A 476 -24.76 -3.20 -15.14
N VAL A 477 -25.66 -2.31 -15.55
CA VAL A 477 -27.05 -2.60 -15.89
C VAL A 477 -27.30 -2.24 -17.35
N ALA A 478 -27.68 -3.21 -18.17
CA ALA A 478 -27.95 -2.96 -19.59
C ALA A 478 -29.18 -2.06 -19.79
N THR A 479 -29.14 -1.18 -20.80
CA THR A 479 -30.27 -0.30 -21.15
C THR A 479 -31.43 -1.09 -21.75
N ALA A 480 -31.13 -2.20 -22.44
CA ALA A 480 -32.10 -3.10 -23.04
C ALA A 480 -31.78 -4.56 -22.67
N GLY A 481 -32.81 -5.30 -22.23
CA GLY A 481 -32.70 -6.71 -21.81
C GLY A 481 -32.36 -6.90 -20.33
N ALA A 482 -32.51 -8.13 -19.83
CA ALA A 482 -32.25 -8.51 -18.43
C ALA A 482 -30.77 -8.86 -18.15
N PHE A 483 -29.84 -8.08 -18.72
CA PHE A 483 -28.41 -8.28 -18.51
C PHE A 483 -27.88 -7.34 -17.42
N ALA A 484 -27.18 -7.93 -16.45
CA ALA A 484 -26.47 -7.21 -15.40
C ALA A 484 -25.15 -7.95 -15.12
N TRP A 485 -24.10 -7.18 -14.85
CA TRP A 485 -22.79 -7.68 -14.45
C TRP A 485 -22.35 -6.99 -13.17
N GLU A 486 -21.81 -7.75 -12.22
CA GLU A 486 -21.37 -7.22 -10.94
C GLU A 486 -20.04 -7.84 -10.53
N MET A 487 -19.15 -7.03 -9.95
CA MET A 487 -17.85 -7.48 -9.48
C MET A 487 -17.40 -6.66 -8.28
N PRO A 488 -17.13 -7.27 -7.11
CA PRO A 488 -16.52 -6.55 -6.00
C PRO A 488 -15.23 -5.86 -6.44
N VAL A 489 -15.03 -4.59 -6.05
CA VAL A 489 -13.89 -3.78 -6.52
C VAL A 489 -12.55 -4.42 -6.11
N LEU A 490 -12.50 -5.07 -4.95
CA LEU A 490 -11.32 -5.80 -4.46
C LEU A 490 -11.10 -7.16 -5.11
N SER A 491 -12.05 -7.65 -5.90
CA SER A 491 -11.90 -8.83 -6.77
C SER A 491 -11.26 -8.48 -8.13
N ILE A 492 -11.05 -7.19 -8.43
CA ILE A 492 -10.30 -6.76 -9.61
C ILE A 492 -8.81 -7.02 -9.38
N ALA A 493 -8.19 -7.76 -10.29
CA ALA A 493 -6.78 -8.11 -10.25
C ALA A 493 -5.90 -7.03 -10.91
N SER A 494 -6.32 -6.53 -12.07
CA SER A 494 -5.66 -5.44 -12.78
C SER A 494 -6.68 -4.58 -13.56
N ILE A 495 -6.33 -3.30 -13.74
CA ILE A 495 -7.02 -2.37 -14.62
C ILE A 495 -6.06 -2.05 -15.77
N VAL A 496 -6.47 -2.35 -17.00
CA VAL A 496 -5.68 -2.16 -18.21
C VAL A 496 -6.24 -0.95 -18.96
N ALA A 497 -5.42 0.09 -19.11
CA ALA A 497 -5.72 1.19 -20.02
C ALA A 497 -5.36 0.72 -21.44
N GLU A 498 -6.36 0.54 -22.30
CA GLU A 498 -6.12 0.15 -23.69
C GLU A 498 -6.12 1.40 -24.58
N ALA A 499 -5.15 1.47 -25.50
CA ALA A 499 -5.18 2.46 -26.57
C ALA A 499 -6.37 2.17 -27.48
N SER A 500 -7.06 3.24 -27.87
CA SER A 500 -8.31 3.26 -28.61
C SER A 500 -8.45 2.17 -29.68
N ILE A 501 -9.52 1.39 -29.61
CA ILE A 501 -9.86 0.40 -30.64
C ILE A 501 -10.52 1.15 -31.81
N VAL A 502 -9.92 1.07 -33.00
CA VAL A 502 -10.56 1.48 -34.25
C VAL A 502 -11.53 0.38 -34.64
N GLU A 503 -12.83 0.64 -34.60
CA GLU A 503 -13.80 -0.27 -35.22
C GLU A 503 -13.65 -0.21 -36.75
N PRO A 504 -13.59 -1.36 -37.45
CA PRO A 504 -13.73 -1.39 -38.90
C PRO A 504 -15.22 -1.27 -39.25
N SER A 505 -15.78 -0.06 -39.13
CA SER A 505 -17.08 0.28 -39.71
C SER A 505 -16.91 1.39 -40.75
N ALA A 506 -17.70 1.30 -41.81
CA ALA A 506 -17.51 2.00 -43.09
C ALA A 506 -17.83 3.51 -43.08
N ASP A 507 -17.67 4.19 -41.95
CA ASP A 507 -17.93 5.62 -41.82
C ASP A 507 -16.65 6.40 -41.45
N LEU A 508 -16.31 7.36 -42.31
CA LEU A 508 -15.09 8.20 -42.30
C LEU A 508 -15.01 9.22 -41.13
N PHE A 509 -15.68 8.99 -39.99
CA PHE A 509 -15.69 9.89 -38.82
C PHE A 509 -15.63 9.17 -37.45
N ALA A 510 -14.96 8.02 -37.35
CA ALA A 510 -14.81 7.32 -36.06
C ALA A 510 -13.75 8.00 -35.17
N THR A 511 -14.17 8.89 -34.26
CA THR A 511 -13.34 9.35 -33.14
C THR A 511 -13.02 8.17 -32.22
N SER A 512 -11.74 8.03 -31.88
CA SER A 512 -11.20 7.03 -30.99
C SER A 512 -11.82 7.08 -29.58
N ALA A 513 -12.78 6.20 -29.28
CA ALA A 513 -13.42 6.14 -27.95
C ALA A 513 -12.46 5.49 -26.92
N PRO A 514 -12.26 6.09 -25.74
CA PRO A 514 -11.38 5.53 -24.71
C PRO A 514 -11.99 4.28 -24.06
N THR A 515 -11.16 3.28 -23.80
CA THR A 515 -11.55 1.96 -23.28
C THR A 515 -10.80 1.59 -22.00
N VAL A 516 -11.46 0.90 -21.07
CA VAL A 516 -10.82 0.28 -19.91
C VAL A 516 -11.09 -1.22 -19.89
N GLY A 517 -10.04 -2.02 -19.73
CA GLY A 517 -10.11 -3.45 -19.49
C GLY A 517 -9.94 -3.78 -18.01
N LEU A 518 -10.76 -4.68 -17.48
CA LEU A 518 -10.70 -5.19 -16.12
C LEU A 518 -10.40 -6.68 -16.16
N VAL A 519 -9.30 -7.09 -15.53
CA VAL A 519 -9.00 -8.51 -15.29
C VAL A 519 -9.34 -8.81 -13.85
N CYS A 520 -10.21 -9.80 -13.62
CA CYS A 520 -10.71 -10.16 -12.31
C CYS A 520 -10.01 -11.42 -11.77
N LYS A 521 -9.98 -11.56 -10.44
CA LYS A 521 -9.36 -12.71 -9.76
C LYS A 521 -10.10 -14.03 -9.98
N ASP A 522 -11.34 -13.96 -10.47
CA ASP A 522 -12.23 -15.09 -10.75
C ASP A 522 -12.30 -15.47 -12.24
N THR A 523 -11.22 -15.18 -12.98
CA THR A 523 -11.03 -15.45 -14.42
C THR A 523 -11.85 -14.60 -15.40
N GLN A 524 -12.72 -13.70 -14.92
CA GLN A 524 -13.41 -12.77 -15.83
C GLN A 524 -12.47 -11.69 -16.39
N SER A 525 -12.65 -11.37 -17.67
CA SER A 525 -12.05 -10.21 -18.32
C SER A 525 -13.16 -9.40 -19.00
N VAL A 526 -13.31 -8.13 -18.61
CA VAL A 526 -14.40 -7.25 -19.06
C VAL A 526 -13.83 -5.95 -19.61
N ARG A 527 -14.36 -5.46 -20.74
CA ARG A 527 -13.96 -4.19 -21.34
C ARG A 527 -15.14 -3.22 -21.38
N PHE A 528 -14.91 -1.97 -21.02
CA PHE A 528 -15.88 -0.87 -21.10
C PHE A 528 -15.37 0.23 -22.01
N THR A 529 -16.26 0.77 -22.84
CA THR A 529 -15.99 1.89 -23.76
C THR A 529 -16.75 3.13 -23.31
N PHE A 530 -16.06 4.27 -23.18
CA PHE A 530 -16.64 5.52 -22.72
C PHE A 530 -16.83 6.52 -23.87
N ARG A 531 -17.79 7.44 -23.71
CA ARG A 531 -18.14 8.42 -24.75
C ARG A 531 -17.01 9.41 -25.03
N ASN A 532 -16.30 9.83 -23.99
CA ASN A 532 -15.25 10.85 -24.07
C ASN A 532 -14.15 10.61 -23.03
N HIS A 533 -13.02 11.30 -23.21
CA HIS A 533 -11.85 11.15 -22.33
C HIS A 533 -12.12 11.63 -20.89
N ALA A 534 -12.98 12.63 -20.68
CA ALA A 534 -13.28 13.16 -19.35
C ALA A 534 -14.03 12.14 -18.47
N GLU A 535 -15.03 11.47 -19.04
CA GLU A 535 -15.75 10.35 -18.41
C GLU A 535 -14.80 9.20 -18.10
N TYR A 536 -13.97 8.81 -19.07
CA TYR A 536 -12.92 7.80 -18.88
C TYR A 536 -12.00 8.15 -17.71
N THR A 537 -11.41 9.35 -17.70
CA THR A 537 -10.48 9.76 -16.63
C THR A 537 -11.14 9.75 -15.26
N ARG A 538 -12.39 10.22 -15.15
CA ARG A 538 -13.15 10.23 -13.89
C ARG A 538 -13.39 8.81 -13.39
N MET A 539 -13.89 7.93 -14.26
CA MET A 539 -14.22 6.55 -13.91
C MET A 539 -12.97 5.73 -13.60
N PHE A 540 -11.90 5.89 -14.39
CA PHE A 540 -10.62 5.23 -14.19
C PHE A 540 -10.00 5.61 -12.83
N LYS A 541 -9.99 6.91 -12.49
CA LYS A 541 -9.50 7.40 -11.18
C LYS A 541 -10.31 6.83 -10.03
N CYS A 542 -11.65 6.90 -10.11
CA CYS A 542 -12.56 6.36 -9.10
C CYS A 542 -12.33 4.85 -8.89
N LEU A 543 -12.35 4.09 -9.99
CA LEU A 543 -12.14 2.65 -9.97
C LEU A 543 -10.78 2.26 -9.37
N THR A 544 -9.72 3.00 -9.70
CA THR A 544 -8.37 2.74 -9.17
C THR A 544 -8.29 2.97 -7.66
N VAL A 545 -9.01 3.96 -7.12
CA VAL A 545 -9.06 4.22 -5.68
C VAL A 545 -9.84 3.12 -4.95
N LEU A 546 -10.97 2.69 -5.53
CA LEU A 546 -11.86 1.70 -4.92
C LEU A 546 -11.31 0.27 -5.01
N ALA A 547 -10.77 -0.12 -6.16
CA ALA A 547 -10.20 -1.46 -6.38
C ALA A 547 -8.84 -1.66 -5.70
N TYR A 548 -8.15 -0.56 -5.38
CA TYR A 548 -6.87 -0.58 -4.68
C TYR A 548 -6.92 0.43 -3.54
N PRO A 549 -7.52 0.08 -2.38
CA PRO A 549 -7.57 0.96 -1.21
C PRO A 549 -6.18 1.07 -0.55
N ALA A 550 -5.90 2.24 0.03
CA ALA A 550 -4.62 2.52 0.69
C ALA A 550 -4.46 1.72 1.99
N SER A 551 -5.54 1.55 2.75
CA SER A 551 -5.58 0.72 3.94
C SER A 551 -6.58 -0.43 3.79
N LEU A 552 -6.29 -1.57 4.42
CA LEU A 552 -7.29 -2.64 4.56
C LEU A 552 -8.53 -2.17 5.31
N THR A 553 -8.40 -1.18 6.21
CA THR A 553 -9.53 -0.61 6.96
C THR A 553 -10.53 0.14 6.08
N ASP A 554 -10.18 0.44 4.83
CA ASP A 554 -11.09 1.06 3.86
C ASP A 554 -11.97 0.01 3.15
N ALA A 555 -11.73 -1.29 3.41
CA ALA A 555 -12.51 -2.37 2.82
C ALA A 555 -13.97 -2.35 3.27
N PHE A 556 -14.85 -2.75 2.37
CA PHE A 556 -16.30 -2.68 2.54
C PHE A 556 -16.83 -3.33 3.83
N CYS A 557 -16.21 -4.41 4.29
CA CYS A 557 -16.61 -5.13 5.52
C CYS A 557 -16.75 -4.23 6.77
N PHE A 558 -16.02 -3.11 6.85
CA PHE A 558 -16.06 -2.21 8.01
C PHE A 558 -17.26 -1.26 7.99
N VAL A 559 -17.87 -1.08 6.82
CA VAL A 559 -19.08 -0.26 6.60
C VAL A 559 -20.33 -1.15 6.45
N TYR A 560 -20.16 -2.39 5.98
CA TYR A 560 -21.27 -3.33 5.77
C TYR A 560 -22.03 -3.65 7.07
N ARG A 561 -23.36 -3.54 7.05
CA ARG A 561 -24.24 -3.82 8.19
C ARG A 561 -25.42 -4.70 7.77
N PRO A 562 -25.36 -6.04 7.90
CA PRO A 562 -26.44 -6.90 7.43
C PRO A 562 -27.77 -6.56 8.13
N LEU A 563 -28.87 -6.52 7.36
CA LEU A 563 -30.21 -6.17 7.86
C LEU A 563 -30.85 -7.27 8.72
N VAL A 564 -30.34 -8.50 8.65
CA VAL A 564 -30.85 -9.66 9.39
C VAL A 564 -29.72 -10.23 10.23
N LEU A 565 -29.81 -10.08 11.55
CA LEU A 565 -29.08 -10.92 12.48
C LEU A 565 -29.79 -12.29 12.50
N PRO A 566 -29.11 -13.41 12.23
CA PRO A 566 -29.74 -14.72 12.38
C PRO A 566 -30.32 -14.86 13.79
N SER A 567 -31.44 -15.57 13.93
CA SER A 567 -32.11 -15.87 15.20
C SER A 567 -31.20 -16.59 16.22
N HIS A 568 -30.05 -17.08 15.77
CA HIS A 568 -28.97 -17.61 16.57
C HIS A 568 -27.69 -16.85 16.20
N VAL A 569 -27.22 -15.96 17.08
CA VAL A 569 -25.85 -15.46 16.99
C VAL A 569 -24.94 -16.69 17.09
N LEU A 570 -24.27 -17.05 15.99
CA LEU A 570 -23.26 -18.10 16.02
C LEU A 570 -22.24 -17.72 17.08
N ALA A 571 -21.96 -18.66 18.00
CA ALA A 571 -20.91 -18.43 18.97
C ALA A 571 -19.59 -18.17 18.21
N PRO A 572 -18.79 -17.17 18.60
CA PRO A 572 -17.48 -16.95 18.01
C PRO A 572 -16.64 -18.23 18.03
N PHE A 573 -15.86 -18.43 16.97
CA PHE A 573 -14.95 -19.58 16.89
C PHE A 573 -14.01 -19.61 18.10
N ASP A 574 -13.97 -20.76 18.78
CA ASP A 574 -13.06 -21.04 19.88
C ASP A 574 -12.35 -22.37 19.60
N ILE A 575 -11.09 -22.28 19.20
CA ILE A 575 -10.24 -23.43 18.87
C ILE A 575 -10.17 -24.48 19.99
N ARG A 576 -10.33 -24.07 21.25
CA ARG A 576 -10.27 -24.99 22.41
C ARG A 576 -11.42 -25.99 22.41
N ARG A 577 -12.58 -25.62 21.87
CA ARG A 577 -13.73 -26.53 21.74
C ARG A 577 -13.43 -27.65 20.76
N ASP A 578 -12.75 -27.34 19.65
CA ASP A 578 -12.31 -28.36 18.71
C ASP A 578 -11.21 -29.24 19.33
N TYR A 579 -10.23 -28.65 20.02
CA TYR A 579 -9.21 -29.41 20.76
C TYR A 579 -9.81 -30.38 21.79
N GLU A 580 -10.85 -29.98 22.52
CA GLU A 580 -11.55 -30.87 23.43
C GLU A 580 -12.25 -32.01 22.68
N ARG A 581 -12.95 -31.69 21.59
CA ARG A 581 -13.66 -32.64 20.74
C ARG A 581 -12.73 -33.73 20.17
N VAL A 582 -11.55 -33.35 19.70
CA VAL A 582 -10.56 -34.29 19.15
C VAL A 582 -9.68 -34.94 20.22
N GLY A 583 -9.94 -34.68 21.51
CA GLY A 583 -9.25 -35.34 22.62
C GLY A 583 -7.85 -34.80 22.96
N LEU A 584 -7.49 -33.62 22.45
CA LEU A 584 -6.16 -33.01 22.65
C LEU A 584 -5.98 -32.35 24.02
N LEU A 585 -7.04 -32.20 24.82
CA LEU A 585 -6.97 -31.58 26.14
C LEU A 585 -6.85 -32.59 27.30
N ARG A 586 -6.41 -33.82 27.03
CA ARG A 586 -6.32 -34.90 28.04
C ARG A 586 -4.98 -35.65 27.94
N GLY A 587 -4.39 -35.99 29.08
CA GLY A 587 -3.24 -36.89 29.17
C GLY A 587 -1.92 -36.29 28.69
N ARG A 588 -1.48 -36.70 27.49
CA ARG A 588 -0.13 -36.44 26.92
C ARG A 588 0.13 -34.97 26.57
N PHE A 589 -0.92 -34.20 26.34
CA PHE A 589 -0.85 -32.83 25.87
C PHE A 589 -1.44 -31.84 26.88
N ARG A 590 -1.02 -30.59 26.78
CA ARG A 590 -1.61 -29.44 27.48
C ARG A 590 -1.84 -28.30 26.49
N CYS A 591 -2.84 -27.48 26.78
CA CYS A 591 -3.10 -26.25 26.02
C CYS A 591 -2.47 -25.06 26.74
N ILE A 592 -1.70 -24.24 26.01
CA ILE A 592 -1.09 -23.00 26.52
C ILE A 592 -1.78 -21.79 25.90
N ASP A 593 -1.93 -20.72 26.70
CA ASP A 593 -2.18 -19.37 26.18
C ASP A 593 -0.82 -18.72 25.92
N GLN A 594 -0.39 -18.72 24.66
CA GLN A 594 0.91 -18.19 24.29
C GLN A 594 0.91 -16.66 24.08
N ALA A 595 -0.26 -16.00 24.17
CA ALA A 595 -0.45 -14.56 24.01
C ALA A 595 0.30 -13.92 22.81
N TYR A 596 0.52 -14.70 21.74
CA TYR A 596 1.31 -14.32 20.56
C TYR A 596 2.79 -13.98 20.84
N LEU A 597 3.34 -14.38 21.99
CA LEU A 597 4.73 -14.14 22.38
C LEU A 597 5.67 -15.24 21.89
N LEU A 598 5.17 -16.49 21.80
CA LEU A 598 5.94 -17.61 21.31
C LEU A 598 5.99 -17.61 19.77
N CYS A 599 4.82 -17.40 19.15
CA CYS A 599 4.66 -17.30 17.70
C CYS A 599 3.44 -16.42 17.37
N ASP A 600 3.66 -15.26 16.78
CA ASP A 600 2.64 -14.26 16.47
C ASP A 600 1.76 -14.59 15.25
N THR A 601 2.17 -15.58 14.46
CA THR A 601 1.42 -16.12 13.32
C THR A 601 0.69 -17.43 13.66
N TYR A 602 0.73 -17.89 14.91
CA TYR A 602 -0.02 -19.05 15.40
C TYR A 602 -1.24 -18.59 16.20
N PRO A 603 -2.21 -19.51 16.45
CA PRO A 603 -3.33 -19.22 17.32
C PRO A 603 -2.85 -18.85 18.73
N ARG A 604 -3.68 -18.11 19.47
CA ARG A 604 -3.43 -17.79 20.88
C ARG A 604 -3.32 -19.03 21.76
N TYR A 605 -4.14 -20.04 21.46
CA TYR A 605 -4.17 -21.29 22.21
C TYR A 605 -3.48 -22.39 21.41
N LEU A 606 -2.43 -22.98 21.96
CA LEU A 606 -1.63 -24.03 21.31
C LEU A 606 -1.58 -25.30 22.12
N VAL A 607 -1.64 -26.45 21.45
CA VAL A 607 -1.47 -27.77 22.06
C VAL A 607 0.00 -28.19 21.98
N VAL A 608 0.60 -28.44 23.14
CA VAL A 608 2.02 -28.83 23.31
C VAL A 608 2.15 -30.04 24.24
N PRO A 609 3.29 -30.75 24.29
CA PRO A 609 3.46 -31.85 25.24
C PRO A 609 3.33 -31.39 26.69
N ALA A 610 2.59 -32.16 27.50
CA ALA A 610 2.45 -31.88 28.94
C ALA A 610 3.81 -31.99 29.67
N ALA A 611 4.68 -32.89 29.23
CA ALA A 611 5.99 -33.15 29.83
C ALA A 611 7.07 -32.09 29.52
N MET A 612 6.85 -31.21 28.54
CA MET A 612 7.86 -30.23 28.14
C MET A 612 7.60 -28.85 28.78
N PRO A 613 8.59 -28.27 29.51
CA PRO A 613 8.46 -26.95 30.10
C PRO A 613 8.54 -25.82 29.06
N ASP A 614 7.94 -24.67 29.38
CA ASP A 614 7.85 -23.51 28.46
C ASP A 614 9.20 -22.96 28.02
N THR A 615 10.23 -23.01 28.88
CA THR A 615 11.59 -22.56 28.53
C THR A 615 12.21 -23.39 27.41
N LYS A 616 11.95 -24.71 27.37
CA LYS A 616 12.39 -25.57 26.27
C LYS A 616 11.57 -25.34 24.99
N LEU A 617 10.27 -25.05 25.14
CA LEU A 617 9.42 -24.69 23.99
C LEU A 617 9.93 -23.42 23.30
N GLN A 618 10.39 -22.42 24.05
CA GLN A 618 10.98 -21.19 23.49
C GLN A 618 12.24 -21.48 22.67
N VAL A 619 13.11 -22.38 23.14
CA VAL A 619 14.32 -22.79 22.41
C VAL A 619 13.95 -23.57 21.14
N ALA A 620 13.03 -24.52 21.23
CA ALA A 620 12.53 -25.27 20.06
C ALA A 620 11.88 -24.34 19.02
N ALA A 621 11.05 -23.38 19.47
CA ALA A 621 10.46 -22.38 18.60
C ALA A 621 11.52 -21.53 17.91
N ALA A 622 12.57 -21.08 18.61
CA ALA A 622 13.65 -20.32 18.01
C ALA A 622 14.41 -21.08 16.91
N PHE A 623 14.37 -22.42 16.92
CA PHE A 623 14.96 -23.27 15.88
C PHE A 623 14.06 -23.47 14.65
N ARG A 624 12.82 -22.97 14.66
CA ARG A 624 11.85 -23.10 13.56
C ARG A 624 11.65 -21.77 12.86
N SER A 625 11.54 -21.79 11.53
CA SER A 625 11.34 -20.57 10.72
C SER A 625 10.11 -19.81 11.21
N SER A 626 10.23 -18.50 11.43
CA SER A 626 9.16 -17.65 11.99
C SER A 626 8.60 -18.13 13.34
N ARG A 627 9.38 -18.93 14.08
CA ARG A 627 9.02 -19.53 15.38
C ARG A 627 7.80 -20.44 15.37
N ARG A 628 7.40 -20.93 14.21
CA ARG A 628 6.26 -21.85 14.02
C ARG A 628 6.67 -23.28 14.38
N LEU A 629 6.80 -23.49 15.69
CA LEU A 629 7.15 -24.77 16.31
C LEU A 629 6.15 -25.88 15.98
N PRO A 630 6.56 -27.16 16.04
CA PRO A 630 5.65 -28.30 16.00
C PRO A 630 4.50 -28.15 17.01
N ALA A 631 3.26 -28.15 16.52
CA ALA A 631 2.04 -28.10 17.30
C ALA A 631 1.02 -29.12 16.76
N VAL A 632 0.21 -29.70 17.65
CA VAL A 632 -0.80 -30.71 17.27
C VAL A 632 -2.05 -30.02 16.73
N SER A 633 -2.55 -30.52 15.61
CA SER A 633 -3.79 -30.05 14.97
C SER A 633 -4.97 -30.98 15.20
N TRP A 634 -4.72 -32.30 15.14
CA TRP A 634 -5.75 -33.33 15.22
C TRP A 634 -5.21 -34.64 15.79
N GLN A 635 -6.07 -35.42 16.44
CA GLN A 635 -5.75 -36.73 16.98
C GLN A 635 -6.80 -37.75 16.58
N HIS A 636 -6.34 -38.94 16.19
CA HIS A 636 -7.21 -40.04 15.83
C HIS A 636 -7.95 -40.58 17.07
N PRO A 637 -9.29 -40.73 17.02
CA PRO A 637 -10.08 -41.05 18.21
C PRO A 637 -9.76 -42.44 18.80
N ILE A 638 -9.37 -43.39 17.95
CA ILE A 638 -9.09 -44.79 18.35
C ILE A 638 -7.61 -45.06 18.61
N ASN A 639 -6.75 -44.89 17.60
CA ASN A 639 -5.32 -45.24 17.68
C ASN A 639 -4.44 -44.14 18.28
N HIS A 640 -4.99 -42.94 18.50
CA HIS A 640 -4.30 -41.78 19.08
C HIS A 640 -3.08 -41.26 18.30
N ALA A 641 -2.89 -41.66 17.05
CA ALA A 641 -1.94 -41.02 16.14
C ALA A 641 -2.34 -39.56 15.90
N VAL A 642 -1.36 -38.68 15.78
CA VAL A 642 -1.60 -37.23 15.66
C VAL A 642 -1.12 -36.66 14.34
N ILE A 643 -1.79 -35.59 13.91
CA ILE A 643 -1.29 -34.68 12.88
C ILE A 643 -0.66 -33.48 13.60
N CYS A 644 0.64 -33.33 13.44
CA CYS A 644 1.41 -32.17 13.88
C CYS A 644 1.75 -31.29 12.69
N ARG A 645 1.79 -29.97 12.89
CA ARG A 645 2.19 -29.00 11.88
C ARG A 645 3.28 -28.07 12.39
N SER A 646 4.14 -27.59 11.49
CA SER A 646 5.20 -26.61 11.79
C SER A 646 5.67 -25.86 10.54
N SER A 647 6.63 -24.95 10.70
CA SER A 647 7.54 -24.52 9.63
C SER A 647 8.79 -25.40 9.57
N GLN A 648 9.67 -25.15 8.60
CA GLN A 648 10.94 -25.84 8.48
C GLN A 648 11.92 -25.52 9.62
N PRO A 649 12.83 -26.46 9.96
CA PRO A 649 13.91 -26.21 10.93
C PRO A 649 15.05 -25.35 10.35
N LEU A 650 15.76 -24.63 11.22
CA LEU A 650 16.89 -23.75 10.90
C LEU A 650 18.24 -24.50 10.92
N VAL A 651 18.32 -25.57 10.12
CA VAL A 651 19.48 -26.48 10.07
C VAL A 651 20.69 -25.82 9.39
N GLY A 652 20.47 -25.16 8.26
CA GLY A 652 21.49 -24.50 7.45
C GLY A 652 22.58 -25.42 6.89
N LEU A 653 23.57 -24.81 6.24
CA LEU A 653 24.74 -25.51 5.71
C LEU A 653 25.60 -26.16 6.80
N LYS A 654 25.63 -25.55 8.00
CA LYS A 654 26.34 -26.08 9.17
C LYS A 654 25.69 -27.32 9.77
N SER A 655 24.52 -27.74 9.26
CA SER A 655 23.74 -28.84 9.80
C SER A 655 23.50 -28.72 11.31
N ALA A 656 23.12 -27.50 11.73
CA ALA A 656 22.79 -27.15 13.10
C ALA A 656 21.67 -28.06 13.64
N ARG A 657 21.70 -28.27 14.95
CA ARG A 657 20.80 -29.16 15.68
C ARG A 657 20.23 -28.43 16.88
N CYS A 658 19.03 -28.84 17.29
CA CYS A 658 18.39 -28.34 18.49
C CYS A 658 17.81 -29.54 19.26
N ALA A 659 18.39 -29.84 20.41
CA ALA A 659 17.95 -30.97 21.23
C ALA A 659 16.51 -30.78 21.72
N GLU A 660 16.09 -29.55 21.99
CA GLU A 660 14.74 -29.20 22.40
C GLU A 660 13.73 -29.41 21.27
N ASP A 661 14.05 -29.09 20.01
CA ASP A 661 13.18 -29.39 18.87
C ASP A 661 13.11 -30.91 18.60
N GLU A 662 14.24 -31.61 18.66
CA GLU A 662 14.29 -33.08 18.56
C GLU A 662 13.41 -33.74 19.63
N ASP A 663 13.47 -33.26 20.88
CA ASP A 663 12.66 -33.75 21.98
C ASP A 663 11.18 -33.36 21.85
N LEU A 664 10.88 -32.15 21.36
CA LEU A 664 9.51 -31.69 21.10
C LEU A 664 8.83 -32.58 20.05
N VAL A 665 9.48 -32.81 18.91
CA VAL A 665 8.94 -33.68 17.84
C VAL A 665 8.74 -35.10 18.35
N ARG A 666 9.70 -35.64 19.13
CA ARG A 666 9.58 -36.96 19.75
C ARG A 666 8.38 -37.03 20.72
N LEU A 667 8.25 -36.05 21.62
CA LEU A 667 7.18 -35.98 22.61
C LEU A 667 5.80 -35.73 22.00
N LEU A 668 5.71 -35.19 20.79
CA LEU A 668 4.46 -35.04 20.06
C LEU A 668 4.11 -36.27 19.23
N CYS A 669 5.04 -36.78 18.43
CA CYS A 669 4.73 -37.75 17.39
C CYS A 669 5.03 -39.20 17.77
N ALA A 670 6.08 -39.48 18.54
CA ALA A 670 6.47 -40.87 18.82
C ALA A 670 5.43 -41.58 19.71
N PRO A 671 5.16 -42.88 19.54
CA PRO A 671 4.24 -43.60 20.43
C PRO A 671 4.80 -43.68 21.86
N GLU A 672 3.93 -43.60 22.88
CA GLU A 672 4.33 -43.72 24.29
C GLU A 672 4.92 -45.09 24.62
N ASN A 673 4.38 -46.16 24.00
CA ASN A 673 4.93 -47.50 24.08
C ASN A 673 5.72 -47.84 22.80
N PRO A 674 7.07 -47.83 22.83
CA PRO A 674 7.90 -48.13 21.67
C PRO A 674 7.71 -49.54 21.10
N HIS A 675 7.22 -50.48 21.90
CA HIS A 675 7.01 -51.87 21.49
C HIS A 675 5.66 -52.09 20.79
N ALA A 676 4.71 -51.15 20.90
CA ALA A 676 3.38 -51.28 20.29
C ALA A 676 3.40 -51.15 18.76
N VAL A 677 4.34 -50.39 18.20
CA VAL A 677 4.48 -50.14 16.74
C VAL A 677 5.58 -51.01 16.11
N ALA A 678 6.50 -51.53 16.93
CA ALA A 678 7.75 -52.16 16.50
C ALA A 678 7.61 -53.57 15.86
N ALA A 679 6.44 -54.21 15.90
CA ALA A 679 6.29 -55.57 15.38
C ALA A 679 6.33 -55.64 13.83
N TYR A 680 5.99 -54.56 13.11
CA TYR A 680 5.83 -54.59 11.64
C TYR A 680 6.34 -53.35 10.88
N GLN A 681 6.74 -52.26 11.54
CA GLN A 681 7.20 -51.02 10.87
C GLN A 681 8.61 -50.61 11.32
N SER A 682 9.46 -50.17 10.39
CA SER A 682 10.85 -49.77 10.64
C SER A 682 11.03 -48.34 11.20
N TYR A 683 9.95 -47.57 11.27
CA TYR A 683 9.91 -46.18 11.74
C TYR A 683 8.80 -46.01 12.79
N ARG A 684 8.92 -45.00 13.64
CA ARG A 684 8.02 -44.70 14.77
C ARG A 684 7.05 -43.55 14.47
N TYR A 685 7.44 -42.63 13.60
CA TYR A 685 6.63 -41.50 13.14
C TYR A 685 7.16 -41.01 11.79
N VAL A 686 6.38 -40.20 11.09
CA VAL A 686 6.75 -39.66 9.78
C VAL A 686 6.88 -38.14 9.86
N ILE A 687 7.86 -37.60 9.13
CA ILE A 687 8.00 -36.18 8.85
C ILE A 687 7.72 -35.99 7.35
N MET A 688 6.65 -35.29 7.02
CA MET A 688 6.25 -34.96 5.65
C MET A 688 6.63 -33.52 5.34
N ASP A 689 7.67 -33.35 4.52
CA ASP A 689 7.98 -32.06 3.91
C ASP A 689 7.17 -31.92 2.62
N ALA A 690 6.27 -30.95 2.57
CA ALA A 690 5.41 -30.72 1.41
C ALA A 690 6.22 -30.40 0.13
N ARG A 691 7.47 -29.94 0.27
CA ARG A 691 8.32 -29.56 -0.85
C ARG A 691 8.90 -30.77 -1.57
N GLY A 692 9.54 -30.51 -2.72
CA GLY A 692 10.47 -31.47 -3.31
C GLY A 692 11.86 -31.39 -2.67
N GLN A 693 12.64 -32.47 -2.80
CA GLN A 693 14.00 -32.57 -2.24
C GLN A 693 14.91 -31.41 -2.66
N LEU A 694 14.87 -31.02 -3.94
CA LEU A 694 15.68 -29.91 -4.47
C LEU A 694 15.32 -28.56 -3.82
N ALA A 695 14.03 -28.28 -3.65
CA ALA A 695 13.58 -27.05 -3.00
C ALA A 695 13.96 -27.03 -1.50
N ALA A 696 13.89 -28.17 -0.82
CA ALA A 696 14.35 -28.31 0.56
C ALA A 696 15.87 -28.11 0.67
N ALA A 697 16.65 -28.65 -0.27
CA ALA A 697 18.09 -28.46 -0.34
C ALA A 697 18.47 -26.98 -0.59
N GLY A 698 17.77 -26.28 -1.49
CA GLY A 698 17.95 -24.85 -1.71
C GLY A 698 17.66 -24.02 -0.45
N ASN A 699 16.60 -24.36 0.31
CA ASN A 699 16.33 -23.73 1.60
C ASN A 699 17.42 -24.03 2.65
N LYS A 700 18.00 -25.24 2.63
CA LYS A 700 19.14 -25.58 3.48
C LYS A 700 20.35 -24.68 3.20
N ALA A 701 20.60 -24.36 1.92
CA ALA A 701 21.65 -23.41 1.54
C ALA A 701 21.42 -21.99 2.10
N MET A 702 20.16 -21.58 2.25
CA MET A 702 19.74 -20.30 2.84
C MET A 702 19.67 -20.30 4.38
N GLY A 703 20.25 -21.30 5.06
CA GLY A 703 20.24 -21.37 6.52
C GLY A 703 19.03 -22.08 7.14
N LYS A 704 18.12 -22.62 6.33
CA LYS A 704 16.92 -23.37 6.79
C LYS A 704 17.09 -24.87 6.54
N GLY A 705 16.09 -25.62 6.07
CA GLY A 705 16.30 -27.02 5.64
C GLY A 705 15.18 -27.99 6.03
N THR A 706 15.57 -29.20 6.39
CA THR A 706 14.70 -30.33 6.76
C THR A 706 15.42 -31.23 7.76
N GLU A 707 14.65 -31.98 8.53
CA GLU A 707 15.05 -32.87 9.60
C GLU A 707 15.93 -34.03 9.08
N SER A 708 17.02 -34.34 9.80
CA SER A 708 17.86 -35.52 9.52
C SER A 708 17.40 -36.70 10.36
N THR A 709 17.18 -37.87 9.74
CA THR A 709 16.80 -39.11 10.44
C THR A 709 17.84 -39.58 11.46
N THR A 710 19.10 -39.13 11.34
CA THR A 710 20.16 -39.38 12.35
C THR A 710 19.88 -38.67 13.68
N ASN A 711 19.24 -37.51 13.62
CA ASN A 711 18.97 -36.63 14.76
C ASN A 711 17.57 -36.87 15.30
N TYR A 712 16.59 -36.95 14.40
CA TYR A 712 15.20 -37.28 14.71
C TYR A 712 15.02 -38.80 14.73
N ARG A 713 15.48 -39.43 15.81
CA ARG A 713 15.51 -40.89 15.94
C ARG A 713 14.11 -41.50 15.79
N GLY A 714 14.01 -42.52 14.94
CA GLY A 714 12.74 -43.19 14.63
C GLY A 714 11.86 -42.45 13.62
N ALA A 715 12.29 -41.30 13.08
CA ALA A 715 11.58 -40.61 12.01
C ALA A 715 11.83 -41.27 10.64
N LYS A 716 10.81 -41.27 9.79
CA LYS A 716 10.92 -41.40 8.34
C LYS A 716 10.61 -40.03 7.70
N VAL A 717 11.48 -39.53 6.83
CA VAL A 717 11.25 -38.27 6.09
C VAL A 717 10.71 -38.57 4.69
N VAL A 718 9.64 -37.88 4.28
CA VAL A 718 9.00 -38.03 2.97
C VAL A 718 8.80 -36.64 2.34
N PHE A 719 9.01 -36.53 1.03
CA PHE A 719 8.85 -35.29 0.26
C PHE A 719 7.65 -35.39 -0.68
N MET A 720 6.73 -34.42 -0.61
CA MET A 720 5.48 -34.47 -1.38
C MET A 720 5.56 -33.81 -2.76
N ASN A 721 6.68 -33.14 -3.06
CA ASN A 721 6.94 -32.48 -4.35
C ASN A 721 5.86 -31.45 -4.75
N MET A 722 5.29 -30.72 -3.78
CA MET A 722 4.39 -29.61 -4.03
C MET A 722 5.18 -28.34 -4.34
N ASP A 723 4.88 -27.75 -5.49
CA ASP A 723 5.51 -26.54 -5.99
C ASP A 723 5.17 -25.30 -5.11
N ASN A 724 5.92 -24.21 -5.28
CA ASN A 724 5.79 -23.00 -4.46
C ASN A 724 4.65 -22.09 -4.95
N ILE A 725 4.42 -20.98 -4.23
CA ILE A 725 3.35 -20.01 -4.53
C ILE A 725 3.44 -19.42 -5.94
N HIS A 726 4.65 -19.25 -6.49
CA HIS A 726 4.87 -18.71 -7.84
C HIS A 726 4.39 -19.67 -8.92
N ALA A 727 4.67 -20.97 -8.76
CA ALA A 727 4.17 -21.99 -9.68
C ALA A 727 2.64 -22.04 -9.69
N ILE A 728 2.01 -21.96 -8.50
CA ILE A 728 0.54 -21.96 -8.40
C ILE A 728 -0.07 -20.70 -9.04
N ARG A 729 0.55 -19.52 -8.85
CA ARG A 729 0.12 -18.28 -9.52
C ARG A 729 0.18 -18.44 -11.04
N ASN A 730 1.32 -18.88 -11.56
CA ASN A 730 1.52 -19.03 -13.00
C ASN A 730 0.55 -20.04 -13.59
N ALA A 731 0.27 -21.15 -12.89
CA ALA A 731 -0.71 -22.14 -13.31
C ALA A 731 -2.14 -21.56 -13.37
N ALA A 732 -2.53 -20.75 -12.39
CA ALA A 732 -3.83 -20.07 -12.39
C ALA A 732 -3.96 -19.05 -13.52
N GLN A 733 -2.92 -18.26 -13.76
CA GLN A 733 -2.89 -17.29 -14.87
C GLN A 733 -2.97 -17.98 -16.23
N ALA A 734 -2.21 -19.06 -16.42
CA ALA A 734 -2.26 -19.86 -17.64
C ALA A 734 -3.61 -20.56 -17.84
N LEU A 735 -4.25 -21.02 -16.75
CA LEU A 735 -5.59 -21.58 -16.82
C LEU A 735 -6.63 -20.51 -17.17
N ALA A 736 -6.57 -19.32 -16.56
CA ALA A 736 -7.46 -18.21 -16.89
C ALA A 736 -7.34 -17.80 -18.37
N ALA A 737 -6.12 -17.74 -18.90
CA ALA A 737 -5.86 -17.46 -20.32
C ALA A 737 -6.39 -18.56 -21.27
N ALA A 738 -6.66 -19.77 -20.79
CA ALA A 738 -7.29 -20.82 -21.59
C ALA A 738 -8.75 -20.52 -21.91
N PHE A 739 -9.40 -19.65 -21.12
CA PHE A 739 -10.78 -19.20 -21.32
C PHE A 739 -10.87 -17.88 -22.09
N ASP A 740 -9.75 -17.40 -22.67
CA ASP A 740 -9.80 -16.23 -23.55
C ASP A 740 -10.56 -16.57 -24.84
N PRO A 741 -11.71 -15.92 -25.09
CA PRO A 741 -12.56 -16.22 -26.23
C PRO A 741 -11.96 -15.86 -27.58
N LEU A 742 -10.89 -15.07 -27.62
CA LEU A 742 -10.20 -14.66 -28.84
C LEU A 742 -9.10 -15.63 -29.26
N SER A 743 -8.91 -16.74 -28.53
CA SER A 743 -7.87 -17.69 -28.85
C SER A 743 -8.33 -18.82 -29.78
N ASP A 744 -7.60 -19.01 -30.89
CA ASP A 744 -7.83 -20.07 -31.88
C ASP A 744 -7.25 -21.46 -31.49
N ASP A 745 -6.69 -21.61 -30.29
CA ASP A 745 -6.00 -22.82 -29.85
C ASP A 745 -6.93 -23.88 -29.24
N ASN A 746 -6.47 -25.15 -29.22
CA ASN A 746 -7.19 -26.23 -28.54
C ASN A 746 -7.28 -26.01 -27.02
N PHE A 747 -8.47 -25.66 -26.54
CA PHE A 747 -8.80 -25.44 -25.11
C PHE A 747 -8.24 -26.52 -24.17
N LEU A 748 -8.42 -27.80 -24.50
CA LEU A 748 -7.99 -28.90 -23.63
C LEU A 748 -6.46 -28.96 -23.50
N ALA A 749 -5.74 -28.65 -24.59
CA ALA A 749 -4.29 -28.58 -24.57
C ALA A 749 -3.79 -27.42 -23.69
N LYS A 750 -4.51 -26.29 -23.67
CA LYS A 750 -4.21 -25.15 -22.78
C LYS A 750 -4.47 -25.46 -21.32
N VAL A 751 -5.59 -26.11 -21.01
CA VAL A 751 -5.89 -26.57 -19.65
C VAL A 751 -4.80 -27.53 -19.16
N GLU A 752 -4.34 -28.46 -20.00
CA GLU A 752 -3.23 -29.35 -19.67
C GLU A 752 -1.91 -28.58 -19.47
N ALA A 753 -1.55 -27.71 -20.40
CA ALA A 753 -0.33 -26.89 -20.36
C ALA A 753 -0.30 -25.93 -19.16
N SER A 754 -1.46 -25.50 -18.65
CA SER A 754 -1.55 -24.64 -17.45
C SER A 754 -0.93 -25.28 -16.21
N GLY A 755 -0.94 -26.62 -16.11
CA GLY A 755 -0.49 -27.32 -14.92
C GLY A 755 -1.40 -27.20 -13.70
N TRP A 756 -2.57 -26.54 -13.77
CA TRP A 756 -3.46 -26.40 -12.61
C TRP A 756 -3.90 -27.75 -12.04
N LEU A 757 -4.36 -28.67 -12.90
CA LEU A 757 -4.80 -30.01 -12.48
C LEU A 757 -3.65 -30.87 -11.92
N LYS A 758 -2.40 -30.61 -12.33
CA LYS A 758 -1.21 -31.20 -11.71
C LYS A 758 -1.11 -30.80 -10.25
N HIS A 759 -1.30 -29.52 -9.94
CA HIS A 759 -1.22 -29.01 -8.58
C HIS A 759 -2.37 -29.51 -7.71
N VAL A 760 -3.61 -29.53 -8.22
CA VAL A 760 -4.77 -30.14 -7.53
C VAL A 760 -4.47 -31.58 -7.15
N ARG A 761 -3.94 -32.37 -8.11
CA ARG A 761 -3.56 -33.76 -7.87
C ARG A 761 -2.48 -33.91 -6.81
N LEU A 762 -1.42 -33.09 -6.87
CA LEU A 762 -0.31 -33.15 -5.91
C LEU A 762 -0.77 -32.83 -4.48
N VAL A 763 -1.62 -31.82 -4.32
CA VAL A 763 -2.20 -31.45 -3.03
C VAL A 763 -3.07 -32.58 -2.47
N LEU A 764 -3.99 -33.13 -3.29
CA LEU A 764 -4.84 -34.25 -2.88
C LEU A 764 -4.03 -35.49 -2.51
N ARG A 765 -3.02 -35.83 -3.33
CA ARG A 765 -2.14 -36.97 -3.04
C ARG A 765 -1.37 -36.76 -1.76
N GLY A 766 -0.82 -35.56 -1.54
CA GLY A 766 -0.08 -35.25 -0.33
C GLY A 766 -0.92 -35.40 0.93
N SER A 767 -2.16 -34.89 0.86
CA SER A 767 -3.13 -34.94 1.96
C SER A 767 -3.64 -36.35 2.23
N TRP A 768 -3.88 -37.13 1.17
CA TRP A 768 -4.27 -38.53 1.27
C TRP A 768 -3.17 -39.40 1.91
N GLU A 769 -1.91 -39.26 1.47
CA GLU A 769 -0.79 -40.01 2.08
C GLU A 769 -0.63 -39.65 3.57
N LEU A 770 -0.80 -38.37 3.93
CA LEU A 770 -0.83 -37.92 5.33
C LEU A 770 -1.96 -38.63 6.12
N ALA A 771 -3.19 -38.60 5.59
CA ALA A 771 -4.34 -39.25 6.22
C ALA A 771 -4.15 -40.77 6.36
N GLU A 772 -3.56 -41.41 5.36
CA GLU A 772 -3.28 -42.85 5.36
C GLU A 772 -2.30 -43.25 6.48
N TYR A 773 -1.20 -42.51 6.66
CA TYR A 773 -0.26 -42.77 7.77
C TYR A 773 -0.96 -42.68 9.13
N VAL A 774 -1.74 -41.62 9.35
CA VAL A 774 -2.41 -41.38 10.64
C VAL A 774 -3.50 -42.41 10.90
N HIS A 775 -4.30 -42.75 9.89
CA HIS A 775 -5.28 -43.84 10.00
C HIS A 775 -4.61 -45.19 10.30
N GLY A 776 -3.44 -45.43 9.72
CA GLY A 776 -2.59 -46.60 9.99
C GLY A 776 -1.91 -46.61 11.36
N GLY A 777 -2.14 -45.61 12.22
CA GLY A 777 -1.60 -45.53 13.58
C GLY A 777 -0.23 -44.86 13.68
N VAL A 778 0.21 -44.14 12.64
CA VAL A 778 1.50 -43.44 12.63
C VAL A 778 1.28 -41.93 12.68
N SER A 779 1.77 -41.28 13.73
CA SER A 779 1.74 -39.81 13.82
C SER A 779 2.63 -39.17 12.76
N VAL A 780 2.19 -38.02 12.26
CA VAL A 780 2.86 -37.29 11.18
C VAL A 780 3.14 -35.86 11.61
N LEU A 781 4.39 -35.40 11.46
CA LEU A 781 4.73 -33.98 11.43
C LEU A 781 4.74 -33.50 9.98
N THR A 782 3.87 -32.56 9.64
CA THR A 782 3.81 -31.98 8.29
C THR A 782 4.28 -30.54 8.31
N HIS A 783 5.21 -30.19 7.42
CA HIS A 783 5.66 -28.81 7.26
C HIS A 783 5.98 -28.51 5.79
N CYS A 784 6.25 -27.25 5.49
CA CYS A 784 6.81 -26.83 4.21
C CYS A 784 7.96 -25.84 4.50
N SER A 785 8.07 -24.74 3.75
CA SER A 785 8.99 -23.65 4.12
C SER A 785 8.49 -22.92 5.38
N ASP A 786 7.39 -22.18 5.27
CA ASP A 786 6.91 -21.32 6.36
C ASP A 786 5.73 -21.92 7.14
N GLY A 787 5.12 -23.00 6.64
CA GLY A 787 4.11 -23.75 7.39
C GLY A 787 2.69 -23.14 7.41
N TRP A 788 2.38 -22.23 6.49
CA TRP A 788 1.07 -21.55 6.40
C TRP A 788 0.37 -21.68 5.03
N ASP A 789 1.03 -22.21 4.00
CA ASP A 789 0.43 -22.43 2.66
C ASP A 789 0.14 -23.93 2.43
N ARG A 790 1.10 -24.66 1.85
CA ARG A 790 1.00 -26.11 1.56
C ARG A 790 0.67 -26.96 2.80
N THR A 791 1.20 -26.56 3.96
CA THR A 791 0.90 -27.23 5.22
C THR A 791 -0.57 -27.10 5.60
N SER A 792 -1.16 -25.91 5.48
CA SER A 792 -2.59 -25.71 5.74
C SER A 792 -3.44 -26.51 4.77
N GLN A 793 -3.05 -26.57 3.48
CA GLN A 793 -3.72 -27.41 2.48
C GLN A 793 -3.72 -28.89 2.87
N MET A 794 -2.55 -29.44 3.19
CA MET A 794 -2.40 -30.86 3.52
C MET A 794 -3.13 -31.26 4.79
N VAL A 795 -2.94 -30.48 5.87
CA VAL A 795 -3.51 -30.80 7.19
C VAL A 795 -5.04 -30.72 7.13
N SER A 796 -5.60 -29.64 6.58
CA SER A 796 -7.06 -29.48 6.53
C SER A 796 -7.74 -30.51 5.63
N LEU A 797 -7.16 -30.87 4.48
CA LEU A 797 -7.72 -31.93 3.62
C LEU A 797 -7.61 -33.30 4.28
N ALA A 798 -6.52 -33.59 4.98
CA ALA A 798 -6.38 -34.85 5.71
C ALA A 798 -7.41 -34.96 6.85
N GLU A 799 -7.58 -33.88 7.62
CA GLU A 799 -8.62 -33.78 8.66
C GLU A 799 -10.01 -34.01 8.07
N LEU A 800 -10.32 -33.39 6.92
CA LEU A 800 -11.58 -33.57 6.20
C LEU A 800 -11.78 -35.01 5.67
N MET A 801 -10.70 -35.71 5.30
CA MET A 801 -10.75 -37.14 4.94
C MET A 801 -10.93 -38.05 6.15
N LEU A 802 -10.38 -37.70 7.31
CA LEU A 802 -10.33 -38.53 8.52
C LEU A 802 -11.54 -38.37 9.46
N ASP A 803 -12.12 -37.17 9.51
CA ASP A 803 -13.08 -36.78 10.54
C ASP A 803 -14.41 -36.32 9.91
N PRO A 804 -15.49 -37.11 10.05
CA PRO A 804 -16.82 -36.76 9.53
C PRO A 804 -17.37 -35.43 10.07
N PHE A 805 -16.93 -34.97 11.25
CA PHE A 805 -17.37 -33.68 11.80
C PHE A 805 -17.06 -32.55 10.83
N TYR A 806 -15.85 -32.49 10.27
CA TYR A 806 -15.45 -31.42 9.34
C TYR A 806 -16.15 -31.44 7.98
N ARG A 807 -16.97 -32.47 7.72
CA ARG A 807 -17.80 -32.57 6.52
C ARG A 807 -19.21 -32.01 6.74
N THR A 808 -19.59 -31.76 7.99
CA THR A 808 -20.79 -30.97 8.33
C THR A 808 -20.54 -29.49 8.04
N LEU A 809 -21.60 -28.69 7.92
CA LEU A 809 -21.45 -27.27 7.66
C LEU A 809 -20.73 -26.54 8.81
N GLU A 810 -21.09 -26.88 10.04
CA GLU A 810 -20.43 -26.35 11.25
C GLU A 810 -18.97 -26.78 11.32
N GLY A 811 -18.69 -28.06 11.10
CA GLY A 811 -17.32 -28.54 11.13
C GLY A 811 -16.47 -27.99 10.00
N PHE A 812 -17.02 -27.76 8.81
CA PHE A 812 -16.28 -27.13 7.72
C PHE A 812 -15.89 -25.68 8.06
N GLN A 813 -16.79 -24.93 8.70
CA GLN A 813 -16.48 -23.62 9.28
C GLN A 813 -15.33 -23.72 10.30
N VAL A 814 -15.42 -24.64 11.26
CA VAL A 814 -14.38 -24.87 12.28
C VAL A 814 -13.04 -25.21 11.61
N LEU A 815 -13.04 -26.05 10.58
CA LEU A 815 -11.85 -26.44 9.84
C LEU A 815 -11.16 -25.24 9.18
N VAL A 816 -11.91 -24.38 8.51
CA VAL A 816 -11.38 -23.16 7.88
C VAL A 816 -10.89 -22.17 8.93
N GLU A 817 -11.70 -21.91 9.97
CA GLU A 817 -11.30 -20.99 11.04
C GLU A 817 -10.06 -21.47 11.81
N LYS A 818 -9.93 -22.79 12.00
CA LYS A 818 -8.76 -23.40 12.62
C LYS A 818 -7.55 -23.38 11.68
N GLU A 819 -7.59 -24.14 10.60
CA GLU A 819 -6.39 -24.51 9.85
C GLU A 819 -5.85 -23.43 8.92
N TRP A 820 -6.68 -22.46 8.56
CA TRP A 820 -6.33 -21.37 7.66
C TRP A 820 -6.24 -20.05 8.39
N CYS A 821 -7.34 -19.66 9.02
CA CYS A 821 -7.52 -18.39 9.69
C CYS A 821 -6.64 -18.27 10.95
N SER A 822 -6.81 -19.17 11.94
CA SER A 822 -6.10 -19.08 13.22
C SER A 822 -4.61 -19.44 13.10
N PHE A 823 -4.30 -20.46 12.29
CA PHE A 823 -2.92 -20.86 12.01
C PHE A 823 -2.17 -19.92 11.04
N GLY A 824 -2.77 -18.80 10.63
CA GLY A 824 -2.08 -17.69 10.00
C GLY A 824 -1.69 -17.93 8.53
N HIS A 825 -2.60 -18.50 7.75
CA HIS A 825 -2.52 -18.33 6.30
C HIS A 825 -2.61 -16.84 5.97
N GLN A 826 -1.70 -16.37 5.11
CA GLN A 826 -1.54 -14.95 4.81
C GLN A 826 -2.59 -14.47 3.80
N PHE A 827 -3.88 -14.47 4.15
CA PHE A 827 -4.97 -14.13 3.22
C PHE A 827 -4.81 -12.74 2.61
N GLY A 828 -4.54 -11.72 3.44
CA GLY A 828 -4.34 -10.34 3.01
C GLY A 828 -3.26 -10.22 1.93
N LEU A 829 -2.12 -10.88 2.13
CA LEU A 829 -0.99 -10.89 1.20
C LEU A 829 -1.26 -11.76 -0.04
N ARG A 830 -1.77 -12.98 0.14
CA ARG A 830 -1.98 -13.96 -0.94
C ARG A 830 -3.07 -13.52 -1.91
N CYS A 831 -4.11 -12.87 -1.39
CA CYS A 831 -5.26 -12.41 -2.17
C CYS A 831 -5.13 -10.95 -2.61
N GLY A 832 -4.21 -10.17 -2.02
CA GLY A 832 -3.96 -8.77 -2.38
C GLY A 832 -5.15 -7.86 -2.09
N HIS A 833 -5.57 -7.79 -0.82
CA HIS A 833 -6.73 -7.00 -0.38
C HIS A 833 -6.48 -5.50 -0.18
N ALA A 834 -5.23 -5.04 -0.16
CA ALA A 834 -4.85 -3.63 -0.09
C ALA A 834 -3.73 -3.28 -1.08
N ARG A 835 -3.49 -1.97 -1.26
CA ARG A 835 -2.59 -1.33 -2.24
C ARG A 835 -1.12 -1.74 -2.26
N SER A 836 -0.67 -2.64 -1.39
CA SER A 836 0.75 -2.96 -1.24
C SER A 836 1.29 -3.87 -2.35
N ASP A 837 1.12 -3.46 -3.61
CA ASP A 837 1.73 -3.99 -4.84
C ASP A 837 0.82 -4.92 -5.70
N ILE A 838 0.29 -4.40 -6.82
CA ILE A 838 -0.46 -5.18 -7.83
C ILE A 838 0.47 -6.23 -8.48
N ALA A 839 1.76 -5.92 -8.58
CA ALA A 839 2.82 -6.80 -9.05
C ALA A 839 3.40 -7.68 -7.94
N ASN A 840 2.82 -7.66 -6.73
CA ASN A 840 3.39 -8.38 -5.59
C ASN A 840 3.49 -9.87 -5.89
N GLU A 841 4.72 -10.35 -6.01
CA GLU A 841 4.98 -11.73 -6.35
C GLU A 841 4.62 -12.71 -5.21
N GLN A 842 4.15 -12.22 -4.07
CA GLN A 842 3.61 -13.05 -2.99
C GLN A 842 2.12 -13.41 -3.18
N ARG A 843 1.43 -12.81 -4.17
CA ARG A 843 0.04 -13.16 -4.52
C ARG A 843 -0.01 -14.55 -5.14
N SER A 844 -0.93 -15.39 -4.66
CA SER A 844 -1.12 -16.74 -5.16
C SER A 844 -2.45 -17.34 -4.68
N PRO A 845 -3.23 -18.03 -5.54
CA PRO A 845 -4.55 -18.57 -5.21
C PRO A 845 -4.48 -19.89 -4.42
N ILE A 846 -3.79 -19.87 -3.27
CA ILE A 846 -3.53 -21.05 -2.43
C ILE A 846 -4.82 -21.61 -1.80
N PHE A 847 -5.68 -20.73 -1.29
CA PHE A 847 -6.98 -21.12 -0.73
C PHE A 847 -7.95 -21.60 -1.82
N LEU A 848 -7.97 -20.95 -2.99
CA LEU A 848 -8.77 -21.39 -4.13
C LEU A 848 -8.34 -22.79 -4.63
N LEU A 849 -7.03 -23.06 -4.71
CA LEU A 849 -6.51 -24.39 -5.04
C LEU A 849 -6.98 -25.44 -4.02
N TRP A 850 -7.07 -25.07 -2.75
CA TRP A 850 -7.63 -25.94 -1.72
C TRP A 850 -9.13 -26.18 -1.89
N LEU A 851 -9.92 -25.13 -2.18
CA LEU A 851 -11.35 -25.26 -2.47
C LEU A 851 -11.61 -26.17 -3.68
N ASP A 852 -10.77 -26.09 -4.72
CA ASP A 852 -10.82 -27.03 -5.86
C ASP A 852 -10.58 -28.47 -5.36
N CYS A 853 -9.57 -28.70 -4.52
CA CYS A 853 -9.33 -30.01 -3.92
C CYS A 853 -10.55 -30.50 -3.11
N VAL A 854 -11.20 -29.64 -2.32
CA VAL A 854 -12.43 -29.98 -1.59
C VAL A 854 -13.55 -30.34 -2.58
N TRP A 855 -13.72 -29.58 -3.67
CA TRP A 855 -14.67 -29.88 -4.73
C TRP A 855 -14.39 -31.24 -5.40
N GLN A 856 -13.12 -31.61 -5.60
CA GLN A 856 -12.77 -32.95 -6.12
C GLN A 856 -13.25 -34.07 -5.19
N ILE A 857 -13.17 -33.88 -3.87
CA ILE A 857 -13.61 -34.86 -2.87
C ILE A 857 -15.13 -34.91 -2.83
N LEU A 858 -15.80 -33.76 -2.75
CA LEU A 858 -17.26 -33.63 -2.83
C LEU A 858 -17.84 -34.38 -4.03
N ARG A 859 -17.27 -34.17 -5.21
CA ARG A 859 -17.69 -34.83 -6.45
C ARG A 859 -17.49 -36.35 -6.41
N GLN A 860 -16.46 -36.84 -5.75
CA GLN A 860 -16.18 -38.28 -5.62
C GLN A 860 -17.02 -38.94 -4.53
N PHE A 861 -17.53 -38.16 -3.56
CA PHE A 861 -18.29 -38.60 -2.40
C PHE A 861 -19.55 -37.74 -2.18
N PRO A 862 -20.53 -37.82 -3.09
CA PRO A 862 -21.64 -36.86 -3.15
C PRO A 862 -22.56 -36.84 -1.93
N THR A 863 -22.54 -37.88 -1.08
CA THR A 863 -23.39 -37.98 0.13
C THR A 863 -22.64 -37.68 1.43
N GLU A 864 -21.32 -37.49 1.40
CA GLU A 864 -20.48 -37.44 2.62
C GLU A 864 -20.33 -36.04 3.20
N PHE A 865 -20.83 -35.00 2.51
CA PHE A 865 -20.68 -33.60 2.90
C PHE A 865 -22.03 -32.90 2.96
N GLU A 866 -22.18 -32.10 4.01
CA GLU A 866 -23.34 -31.25 4.20
C GLU A 866 -23.25 -29.99 3.35
N LEU A 867 -22.05 -29.41 3.19
CA LEU A 867 -21.84 -28.26 2.32
C LEU A 867 -21.89 -28.70 0.85
N ASN A 868 -22.67 -28.01 0.02
CA ASN A 868 -22.75 -28.24 -1.42
C ASN A 868 -21.76 -27.37 -2.22
N GLU A 869 -21.71 -27.54 -3.54
CA GLU A 869 -20.83 -26.76 -4.44
C GLU A 869 -21.13 -25.25 -4.38
N ALA A 870 -22.40 -24.85 -4.23
CA ALA A 870 -22.78 -23.45 -4.12
C ALA A 870 -22.15 -22.77 -2.89
N GLY A 871 -22.02 -23.49 -1.77
CA GLY A 871 -21.32 -23.01 -0.59
C GLY A 871 -19.81 -22.85 -0.81
N LEU A 872 -19.18 -23.74 -1.57
CA LEU A 872 -17.77 -23.58 -1.96
C LEU A 872 -17.55 -22.38 -2.88
N LEU A 873 -18.44 -22.17 -3.84
CA LEU A 873 -18.39 -21.01 -4.75
C LEU A 873 -18.56 -19.70 -3.97
N MET A 874 -19.45 -19.67 -2.99
CA MET A 874 -19.62 -18.52 -2.09
C MET A 874 -18.30 -18.18 -1.35
N LEU A 875 -17.59 -19.18 -0.83
CA LEU A 875 -16.29 -18.95 -0.18
C LEU A 875 -15.22 -18.51 -1.19
N ALA A 876 -15.23 -19.05 -2.40
CA ALA A 876 -14.30 -18.68 -3.47
C ALA A 876 -14.52 -17.22 -3.95
N ASP A 877 -15.75 -16.71 -3.90
CA ASP A 877 -16.05 -15.30 -4.19
C ASP A 877 -15.65 -14.41 -3.01
N HIS A 878 -16.03 -14.81 -1.80
CA HIS A 878 -15.86 -13.97 -0.63
C HIS A 878 -14.45 -13.94 -0.05
N VAL A 879 -13.57 -14.87 -0.46
CA VAL A 879 -12.13 -14.74 -0.22
C VAL A 879 -11.56 -13.50 -0.90
N TYR A 880 -12.16 -12.98 -1.97
CA TYR A 880 -11.69 -11.78 -2.69
C TYR A 880 -12.52 -10.52 -2.42
N SER A 881 -13.81 -10.69 -2.13
CA SER A 881 -14.77 -9.57 -2.07
C SER A 881 -14.54 -8.56 -0.94
N CYS A 882 -13.90 -8.97 0.15
CA CYS A 882 -13.81 -8.23 1.42
C CYS A 882 -15.16 -7.67 1.93
N LYS A 883 -16.26 -8.38 1.66
CA LYS A 883 -17.58 -8.13 2.29
C LYS A 883 -17.57 -8.52 3.78
N PHE A 884 -16.76 -9.53 4.13
CA PHE A 884 -16.65 -10.08 5.48
C PHE A 884 -15.22 -9.99 6.01
N GLY A 885 -15.08 -10.05 7.33
CA GLY A 885 -13.78 -9.93 8.01
C GLY A 885 -12.93 -11.21 8.04
N ASN A 886 -13.51 -12.39 7.75
CA ASN A 886 -12.85 -13.68 7.97
C ASN A 886 -11.53 -13.82 7.22
N PHE A 887 -11.50 -13.42 5.95
CA PHE A 887 -10.33 -13.59 5.07
C PHE A 887 -9.48 -12.32 4.94
N LEU A 888 -9.56 -11.42 5.92
CA LEU A 888 -8.68 -10.25 5.99
C LEU A 888 -7.41 -10.54 6.80
N PHE A 889 -6.38 -9.72 6.58
CA PHE A 889 -5.08 -9.78 7.27
C PHE A 889 -4.35 -11.14 7.11
N ASP A 890 -3.23 -11.29 7.79
CA ASP A 890 -2.32 -12.43 7.61
C ASP A 890 -2.14 -13.33 8.85
N SER A 891 -2.79 -13.00 9.97
CA SER A 891 -2.76 -13.79 11.20
C SER A 891 -3.96 -13.54 12.10
N GLU A 892 -4.23 -14.48 13.02
CA GLU A 892 -5.24 -14.31 14.08
C GLU A 892 -4.98 -13.04 14.90
N LYS A 893 -3.73 -12.81 15.30
CA LYS A 893 -3.33 -11.63 16.09
C LYS A 893 -3.74 -10.33 15.39
N ALA A 894 -3.36 -10.17 14.12
CA ALA A 894 -3.64 -8.95 13.37
C ALA A 894 -5.15 -8.71 13.22
N ARG A 895 -5.93 -9.77 12.96
CA ARG A 895 -7.39 -9.68 12.89
C ARG A 895 -8.00 -9.26 14.24
N LEU A 896 -7.60 -9.92 15.33
CA LEU A 896 -8.12 -9.59 16.66
C LEU A 896 -7.73 -8.18 17.10
N GLU A 897 -6.53 -7.71 16.76
CA GLU A 897 -6.10 -6.33 17.04
C GLU A 897 -6.96 -5.32 16.27
N CYS A 898 -7.25 -5.55 15.00
CA CYS A 898 -8.14 -4.70 14.22
C CYS A 898 -9.58 -4.74 14.75
N PHE A 899 -10.13 -5.92 15.02
CA PHE A 899 -11.52 -6.10 15.40
C PHE A 899 -11.85 -5.66 16.83
N LYS A 900 -10.85 -5.29 17.64
CA LYS A 900 -11.05 -4.52 18.88
C LYS A 900 -11.61 -3.13 18.62
N HIS A 901 -11.27 -2.54 17.47
CA HIS A 901 -11.61 -1.15 17.12
C HIS A 901 -12.64 -1.06 16.00
N HIS A 902 -12.72 -2.07 15.13
CA HIS A 902 -13.60 -2.05 13.96
C HIS A 902 -14.41 -3.34 13.85
N ALA A 903 -15.74 -3.25 13.88
CA ALA A 903 -16.59 -4.43 13.69
C ALA A 903 -16.68 -4.80 12.20
N ALA A 904 -16.68 -6.09 11.90
CA ALA A 904 -16.92 -6.66 10.58
C ALA A 904 -17.89 -7.84 10.67
N ALA A 905 -18.69 -8.04 9.62
CA ALA A 905 -19.58 -9.19 9.53
C ALA A 905 -18.80 -10.49 9.26
N ASP A 906 -19.40 -11.61 9.64
CA ASP A 906 -18.85 -12.96 9.48
C ASP A 906 -19.54 -13.68 8.30
N VAL A 907 -18.75 -14.23 7.37
CA VAL A 907 -19.23 -15.01 6.20
C VAL A 907 -20.09 -16.20 6.62
N TRP A 908 -19.79 -16.83 7.76
CA TRP A 908 -20.53 -17.99 8.25
C TRP A 908 -21.94 -17.61 8.68
N THR A 909 -22.15 -16.37 9.15
CA THR A 909 -23.47 -15.86 9.53
C THR A 909 -24.41 -15.85 8.31
N GLU A 910 -23.91 -15.46 7.14
CA GLU A 910 -24.70 -15.46 5.90
C GLU A 910 -24.96 -16.88 5.40
N LEU A 911 -23.95 -17.74 5.45
CA LEU A 911 -24.05 -19.14 5.03
C LEU A 911 -25.08 -19.90 5.89
N HIS A 912 -25.02 -19.79 7.21
CA HIS A 912 -26.02 -20.40 8.10
C HIS A 912 -27.40 -19.72 7.99
N GLY A 913 -27.44 -18.40 7.80
CA GLY A 913 -28.70 -17.67 7.57
C GLY A 913 -29.45 -18.11 6.32
N GLN A 914 -28.72 -18.55 5.29
CA GLN A 914 -29.27 -19.08 4.04
C GLN A 914 -29.01 -20.60 3.90
N ARG A 915 -28.98 -21.34 5.01
CA ARG A 915 -28.60 -22.76 5.05
C ARG A 915 -29.21 -23.60 3.93
N ALA A 916 -30.51 -23.44 3.65
CA ALA A 916 -31.22 -24.21 2.62
C ALA A 916 -30.60 -24.11 1.21
N LYS A 917 -29.88 -23.03 0.90
CA LYS A 917 -29.18 -22.80 -0.39
C LYS A 917 -27.84 -23.56 -0.45
N PHE A 918 -27.19 -23.75 0.68
CA PHE A 918 -25.81 -24.22 0.78
C PHE A 918 -25.65 -25.64 1.32
N VAL A 919 -26.74 -26.25 1.79
CA VAL A 919 -26.73 -27.65 2.21
C VAL A 919 -27.03 -28.60 1.05
N ASN A 920 -26.38 -29.74 1.09
CA ASN A 920 -26.60 -30.87 0.22
C ASN A 920 -27.80 -31.69 0.73
N ALA A 921 -28.85 -31.80 -0.09
CA ALA A 921 -30.04 -32.57 0.26
C ALA A 921 -29.76 -34.08 0.39
N ASP A 922 -28.72 -34.57 -0.29
CA ASP A 922 -28.31 -35.98 -0.25
C ASP A 922 -27.28 -36.25 0.86
N PHE A 923 -27.08 -35.31 1.79
CA PHE A 923 -26.14 -35.48 2.90
C PHE A 923 -26.57 -36.64 3.81
N ALA A 924 -25.84 -37.74 3.71
CA ALA A 924 -26.01 -38.96 4.46
C ALA A 924 -24.63 -39.59 4.64
N PRO A 925 -23.79 -39.08 5.57
CA PRO A 925 -22.43 -39.55 5.72
C PRO A 925 -22.44 -41.00 6.23
N GLN A 926 -21.77 -41.89 5.51
CA GLN A 926 -21.69 -43.32 5.85
C GLN A 926 -20.28 -43.75 6.22
N ARG A 927 -19.27 -43.01 5.76
CA ARG A 927 -17.87 -43.39 5.88
C ARG A 927 -17.19 -42.61 6.99
N THR A 928 -16.46 -43.30 7.83
CA THR A 928 -15.52 -42.65 8.75
C THR A 928 -14.34 -42.05 7.99
N LEU A 929 -13.83 -42.75 6.97
CA LEU A 929 -12.66 -42.34 6.19
C LEU A 929 -12.97 -42.22 4.69
N LEU A 930 -12.46 -41.16 4.05
CA LEU A 930 -12.55 -40.96 2.60
C LEU A 930 -11.19 -41.20 1.92
N PHE A 931 -11.24 -41.96 0.82
CA PHE A 931 -10.08 -42.24 -0.03
C PHE A 931 -10.29 -41.70 -1.44
N PRO A 932 -10.07 -40.38 -1.67
CA PRO A 932 -10.25 -39.81 -3.00
C PRO A 932 -9.24 -40.38 -3.99
N SER A 933 -9.71 -40.69 -5.19
CA SER A 933 -8.83 -41.10 -6.28
C SER A 933 -7.99 -39.92 -6.77
N THR A 934 -6.68 -40.10 -6.75
CA THR A 934 -5.69 -39.13 -7.27
C THR A 934 -5.17 -39.51 -8.66
N THR A 935 -5.86 -40.44 -9.34
CA THR A 935 -5.55 -40.82 -10.72
C THR A 935 -5.97 -39.70 -11.68
N TRP A 936 -5.18 -39.43 -12.71
CA TRP A 936 -5.44 -38.34 -13.66
C TRP A 936 -6.84 -38.38 -14.28
N LYS A 937 -7.34 -39.57 -14.63
CA LYS A 937 -8.70 -39.76 -15.17
C LYS A 937 -9.81 -39.26 -14.23
N ASN A 938 -9.54 -39.19 -12.93
CA ASN A 938 -10.48 -38.81 -11.90
C ASN A 938 -10.27 -37.39 -11.39
N ILE A 939 -9.23 -36.66 -11.81
CA ILE A 939 -9.08 -35.22 -11.54
C ILE A 939 -9.78 -34.45 -12.66
N LYS A 940 -10.72 -33.57 -12.33
CA LYS A 940 -11.53 -32.83 -13.32
C LYS A 940 -11.37 -31.34 -13.13
N LEU A 941 -11.54 -30.58 -14.20
CA LEU A 941 -11.65 -29.12 -14.10
C LEU A 941 -12.93 -28.76 -13.35
N TRP A 942 -12.83 -27.89 -12.35
CA TRP A 942 -13.97 -27.35 -11.62
C TRP A 942 -14.73 -26.34 -12.49
N LYS A 943 -15.56 -26.85 -13.40
CA LYS A 943 -16.31 -26.05 -14.37
C LYS A 943 -17.24 -25.03 -13.70
N GLY A 944 -17.84 -25.39 -12.56
CA GLY A 944 -18.70 -24.49 -11.78
C GLY A 944 -18.00 -23.25 -11.23
N TYR A 945 -16.66 -23.23 -11.17
CA TYR A 945 -15.87 -22.03 -10.87
C TYR A 945 -15.26 -21.43 -12.13
N PHE A 946 -14.40 -22.19 -12.83
CA PHE A 946 -13.58 -21.66 -13.93
C PHE A 946 -14.35 -21.37 -15.22
N ALA A 947 -15.50 -22.01 -15.44
CA ALA A 947 -16.29 -21.85 -16.67
C ALA A 947 -17.67 -21.23 -16.42
N ARG A 948 -17.94 -20.72 -15.20
CA ARG A 948 -19.28 -20.27 -14.78
C ARG A 948 -19.82 -19.04 -15.51
N PHE A 949 -18.94 -18.31 -16.20
CA PHE A 949 -19.29 -17.13 -16.99
C PHE A 949 -19.26 -17.38 -18.49
N ASP A 950 -18.87 -18.60 -18.91
CA ASP A 950 -18.84 -18.98 -20.32
C ASP A 950 -20.16 -19.70 -20.70
N PRO A 951 -21.00 -19.09 -21.55
CA PRO A 951 -22.29 -19.66 -21.94
C PRO A 951 -22.18 -20.94 -22.79
N THR A 952 -20.98 -21.31 -23.27
CA THR A 952 -20.73 -22.53 -24.06
C THR A 952 -20.46 -23.76 -23.21
N PHE A 953 -19.87 -23.60 -22.02
CA PHE A 953 -19.45 -24.71 -21.15
C PHE A 953 -20.48 -25.05 -20.07
N VAL A 954 -21.27 -24.06 -19.67
CA VAL A 954 -22.33 -24.20 -18.68
C VAL A 954 -23.64 -23.85 -19.41
N PRO A 955 -24.56 -24.81 -19.66
CA PRO A 955 -25.90 -24.44 -20.13
C PRO A 955 -26.45 -23.39 -19.15
N PRO A 956 -27.26 -22.39 -19.57
CA PRO A 956 -27.70 -21.31 -18.70
C PRO A 956 -28.41 -21.86 -17.45
N VAL A 957 -27.61 -22.14 -16.42
CA VAL A 957 -28.06 -22.45 -15.07
C VAL A 957 -28.69 -21.15 -14.60
N PRO A 958 -29.89 -21.18 -13.99
CA PRO A 958 -30.53 -19.98 -13.48
C PRO A 958 -29.49 -19.20 -12.71
N LYS A 959 -29.21 -17.96 -13.15
CA LYS A 959 -28.24 -17.07 -12.50
C LYS A 959 -28.47 -17.18 -11.00
N MET A 960 -27.41 -17.36 -10.20
CA MET A 960 -27.45 -16.89 -8.82
C MET A 960 -27.55 -15.36 -8.88
N GLN A 961 -28.74 -14.86 -9.23
CA GLN A 961 -29.12 -13.47 -9.23
C GLN A 961 -29.84 -13.23 -7.90
N SER A 962 -29.05 -12.84 -6.90
CA SER A 962 -29.41 -11.99 -5.75
C SER A 962 -28.23 -11.99 -4.79
N TYR A 963 -27.43 -10.91 -4.83
CA TYR A 963 -26.65 -10.45 -3.68
C TYR A 963 -27.47 -9.42 -2.92
#